data_AF-A0A9P3A406-F1
#
_entry.id   AF-A0A9P3A406-F1
#
_cell.length_a   1.000
_cell.length_b   1.000
_cell.length_c   1.000
_cell.angle_alpha   90.00
_cell.angle_beta   90.00
_cell.angle_gamma   90.00
#
_symmetry.space_group_name_H-M   'P 1'
#
loop_
_entity.id
_entity.type
_entity.pdbx_description
1 polymer ?
#
loop_
_entity_poly.entity_id
_entity_poly.type
_entity_poly.pdbx_seq_one_letter_code
_entity_poly.pdbx_strand_id
1 'polypeptide(L)'
;MDVGLPSDARARVRGLPDDPLGFASILRRSANATEQVARRADVGPSERERPMGRRAVSPGLPSASDLFVRSLPGLPNMATHPTHPLVVHAGNLPSDPGDGRGGGDGATGRDAKLFFLMVKARRSAGKQRVIFWFNGGPGCSSFDGSLMEVGPFRTVPASQTSSGMVELRLVEGGWEEFATIVFVDQPPGTGFSYTPTNGYLHELDQGSAHLIQFMQNFYSIFPEYQGVDVSGSARLRGFGPDLLRSMRTYLAGESFAGQYIPYFADALIKTTLLPDLQFKGIAIGNGWIDPMQQYTGYADFAYEKGLIKPGTPEADNVDAAVARCDASRARYPDANGFTPVNIPDCDVMYAVTSPFDQDVADGSPCRLNGKKTCMNVYDVRLVDDWPACGMNWPPDLGDVYTFLRYPAVVSALHASAHETAWVECDGRVSSELHLHSSTAAVDLIPGILAAGVQVMMFAGAEDLICNYKGIERMLDHMHWGGVTGMGNSTREGWSLNGTKVGEWQEARNMTYVKVREIYSGSHMVGFDLPAVTSDMITRFMGVDYGALPGHQATSPSKVGDEDRVVVGLGKEEGKGGMALLKGGKTDWEVSQTKYPSRPPLTHSAWYNAISAFMILFILVGIVALYFYFRRRGRVRRRVALGVGRDADAAERVPLGRVDPDAAEEYELDDAERGAGGGGGRSPGKAGKGRGRGKGKGRGEARKRDGWENGEEEGEGSPREVVFALGDDEDR
;
A
#
# COMPACT_ATOMS: atom_id res chain seq x y z
N MET A 1 -49.06 -35.15 35.32
CA MET A 1 -49.11 -36.55 34.87
C MET A 1 -47.70 -36.86 34.37
N ASP A 2 -46.82 -37.33 35.26
CA ASP A 2 -46.56 -38.76 35.58
C ASP A 2 -45.94 -39.49 34.37
N VAL A 3 -44.81 -40.22 34.37
CA VAL A 3 -43.73 -40.64 35.31
C VAL A 3 -42.56 -41.05 34.37
N GLY A 4 -41.28 -40.82 34.66
CA GLY A 4 -40.45 -41.87 35.26
C GLY A 4 -39.09 -42.08 34.57
N LEU A 5 -38.02 -41.81 35.30
CA LEU A 5 -36.67 -42.36 35.10
C LEU A 5 -36.61 -43.83 35.58
N PRO A 6 -35.54 -44.56 35.24
CA PRO A 6 -34.92 -45.48 36.19
C PRO A 6 -33.49 -45.07 36.56
N SER A 7 -33.18 -45.32 37.82
CA SER A 7 -31.96 -45.08 38.57
C SER A 7 -31.10 -46.34 38.74
N ASP A 8 -29.93 -46.14 39.38
CA ASP A 8 -29.13 -47.05 40.24
C ASP A 8 -27.75 -47.42 39.67
N ALA A 9 -26.64 -47.47 40.43
CA ALA A 9 -26.36 -47.34 41.87
C ALA A 9 -24.82 -47.18 42.08
N ARG A 10 -24.32 -46.19 42.85
CA ARG A 10 -23.86 -46.23 44.28
C ARG A 10 -22.57 -47.01 44.64
N ALA A 11 -21.58 -46.27 45.18
CA ALA A 11 -20.82 -46.54 46.42
C ALA A 11 -20.11 -45.23 46.88
N ARG A 12 -20.57 -44.45 47.89
CA ARG A 12 -20.34 -44.46 49.37
C ARG A 12 -18.86 -44.41 49.83
N VAL A 13 -18.38 -43.70 50.87
CA VAL A 13 -18.66 -42.46 51.66
C VAL A 13 -17.66 -42.48 52.84
N ARG A 14 -17.11 -41.33 53.27
CA ARG A 14 -16.68 -40.92 54.66
C ARG A 14 -15.86 -39.62 54.54
N GLY A 15 -16.01 -38.55 55.33
CA GLY A 15 -16.89 -38.21 56.45
C GLY A 15 -16.81 -36.70 56.76
N LEU A 16 -17.88 -36.17 57.34
CA LEU A 16 -17.99 -34.83 57.95
C LEU A 16 -17.54 -34.86 59.41
N PRO A 17 -17.30 -33.68 60.01
CA PRO A 17 -17.91 -33.38 61.31
C PRO A 17 -18.86 -32.17 61.25
N ASP A 18 -19.85 -32.26 62.14
CA ASP A 18 -20.96 -31.36 62.42
C ASP A 18 -20.54 -30.05 63.11
N ASP A 19 -21.12 -28.89 62.75
CA ASP A 19 -21.70 -27.90 63.69
C ASP A 19 -22.41 -26.74 62.94
N PRO A 20 -23.61 -26.27 63.35
CA PRO A 20 -24.43 -25.33 62.60
C PRO A 20 -24.21 -23.88 63.07
N LEU A 21 -23.03 -23.31 62.80
CA LEU A 21 -22.74 -21.88 62.99
C LEU A 21 -21.77 -21.37 61.91
N GLY A 22 -22.22 -21.34 60.64
CA GLY A 22 -21.36 -20.89 59.53
C GLY A 22 -22.06 -20.19 58.36
N PHE A 23 -23.39 -20.22 58.28
CA PHE A 23 -24.12 -19.66 57.12
C PHE A 23 -24.66 -18.24 57.33
N ALA A 24 -24.50 -17.66 58.53
CA ALA A 24 -24.93 -16.29 58.85
C ALA A 24 -23.78 -15.24 58.77
N SER A 25 -22.54 -15.63 58.45
CA SER A 25 -21.39 -14.72 58.36
C SER A 25 -21.00 -14.32 56.92
N ILE A 26 -21.58 -14.97 55.90
CA ILE A 26 -21.23 -14.72 54.48
C ILE A 26 -22.18 -13.71 53.81
N LEU A 27 -23.41 -13.53 54.32
CA LEU A 27 -24.34 -12.50 53.83
C LEU A 27 -24.23 -11.14 54.54
N ARG A 28 -23.27 -10.98 55.48
CA ARG A 28 -22.99 -9.70 56.19
C ARG A 28 -21.71 -8.99 55.75
N ARG A 29 -20.94 -9.56 54.80
CA ARG A 29 -19.73 -8.91 54.24
C ARG A 29 -19.93 -8.26 52.87
N SER A 30 -21.06 -8.46 52.21
CA SER A 30 -21.40 -7.72 50.98
C SER A 30 -22.22 -6.44 51.21
N ALA A 31 -22.63 -6.14 52.45
CA ALA A 31 -23.46 -4.98 52.77
C ALA A 31 -22.70 -3.80 53.45
N ASN A 32 -21.42 -3.96 53.81
CA ASN A 32 -20.62 -2.92 54.49
C ASN A 32 -19.56 -2.24 53.61
N ALA A 33 -19.46 -2.57 52.32
CA ALA A 33 -18.57 -1.87 51.38
C ALA A 33 -19.27 -0.71 50.65
N THR A 34 -20.59 -0.61 50.74
CA THR A 34 -21.41 0.39 50.03
C THR A 34 -21.77 1.60 50.91
N GLU A 35 -21.39 1.61 52.19
CA GLU A 35 -21.80 2.65 53.15
C GLU A 35 -20.65 3.56 53.67
N GLN A 36 -19.42 3.41 53.15
CA GLN A 36 -18.27 4.26 53.52
C GLN A 36 -17.80 5.25 52.44
N VAL A 37 -18.42 5.27 51.25
CA VAL A 37 -18.16 6.30 50.23
C VAL A 37 -19.24 7.41 50.26
N ALA A 38 -20.33 7.23 51.01
CA ALA A 38 -21.47 8.15 51.09
C ALA A 38 -21.46 9.10 52.30
N ARG A 39 -20.29 9.48 52.84
CA ARG A 39 -20.18 10.51 53.89
C ARG A 39 -19.01 11.47 53.64
N ARG A 40 -19.14 12.31 52.61
CA ARG A 40 -18.49 13.63 52.52
C ARG A 40 -19.16 14.48 51.44
N ALA A 41 -20.43 14.81 51.65
CA ALA A 41 -21.12 15.84 50.89
C ALA A 41 -22.30 16.38 51.72
N ASP A 42 -22.15 17.63 52.20
CA ASP A 42 -23.20 18.61 52.60
C ASP A 42 -22.55 19.74 53.45
N VAL A 43 -22.70 21.07 53.29
CA VAL A 43 -23.47 21.99 52.41
C VAL A 43 -22.81 23.40 52.46
N GLY A 44 -22.92 24.21 51.39
CA GLY A 44 -22.92 25.69 51.45
C GLY A 44 -23.09 26.37 50.08
N PRO A 45 -23.92 27.43 49.90
CA PRO A 45 -24.87 27.50 48.76
C PRO A 45 -24.60 28.53 47.65
N SER A 46 -25.23 28.24 46.50
CA SER A 46 -25.69 29.09 45.39
C SER A 46 -24.69 29.99 44.63
N GLU A 47 -24.44 29.63 43.37
CA GLU A 47 -24.37 30.60 42.27
C GLU A 47 -25.05 30.05 41.01
N ARG A 48 -26.17 30.72 40.70
CA ARG A 48 -26.90 30.86 39.44
C ARG A 48 -26.47 30.02 38.22
N GLU A 49 -27.49 29.36 37.66
CA GLU A 49 -27.61 28.87 36.28
C GLU A 49 -26.77 29.68 35.28
N ARG A 50 -25.73 29.03 34.73
CA ARG A 50 -25.03 29.50 33.53
C ARG A 50 -25.54 28.73 32.31
N PRO A 51 -25.71 29.38 31.15
CA PRO A 51 -26.27 28.74 29.96
C PRO A 51 -25.32 27.64 29.46
N MET A 52 -25.88 26.59 28.84
CA MET A 52 -25.15 25.52 28.15
C MET A 52 -24.09 26.11 27.20
N GLY A 53 -22.86 26.20 27.69
CA GLY A 53 -21.67 26.57 26.92
C GLY A 53 -21.10 25.35 26.22
N ARG A 54 -20.60 25.56 25.00
CA ARG A 54 -19.79 24.61 24.22
C ARG A 54 -18.87 23.79 25.13
N ARG A 55 -18.89 22.46 24.98
CA ARG A 55 -17.92 21.55 25.60
C ARG A 55 -16.53 22.07 25.25
N ALA A 56 -15.80 22.58 26.25
CA ALA A 56 -14.47 23.13 26.05
C ALA A 56 -13.54 22.01 25.56
N VAL A 57 -12.76 22.31 24.52
CA VAL A 57 -11.65 21.46 24.06
C VAL A 57 -10.77 21.13 25.26
N SER A 58 -10.44 19.86 25.48
CA SER A 58 -9.53 19.44 26.55
C SER A 58 -8.24 20.29 26.47
N PRO A 59 -7.74 20.82 27.59
CA PRO A 59 -6.55 21.67 27.57
C PRO A 59 -5.38 20.90 26.93
N GLY A 60 -4.90 21.36 25.77
CA GLY A 60 -3.76 20.79 25.05
C GLY A 60 -4.03 20.27 23.63
N LEU A 61 -5.29 20.12 23.19
CA LEU A 61 -5.57 19.73 21.80
C LEU A 61 -5.55 20.94 20.85
N PRO A 62 -4.99 20.81 19.63
CA PRO A 62 -5.01 21.86 18.61
C PRO A 62 -6.43 22.13 18.10
N SER A 63 -6.68 23.34 17.58
CA SER A 63 -7.90 23.62 16.85
C SER A 63 -7.85 23.04 15.43
N ALA A 64 -9.01 22.85 14.79
CA ALA A 64 -9.06 22.45 13.38
C ALA A 64 -8.28 23.41 12.48
N SER A 65 -8.26 24.71 12.77
CA SER A 65 -7.47 25.68 12.00
C SER A 65 -5.96 25.54 12.17
N ASP A 66 -5.49 25.06 13.34
CA ASP A 66 -4.06 24.83 13.57
C ASP A 66 -3.57 23.63 12.75
N LEU A 67 -4.46 22.68 12.45
CA LEU A 67 -4.18 21.48 11.67
C LEU A 67 -4.42 21.68 10.16
N PHE A 68 -4.87 22.85 9.71
CA PHE A 68 -5.23 23.08 8.31
C PHE A 68 -3.97 23.16 7.42
N VAL A 69 -3.95 22.36 6.34
CA VAL A 69 -2.87 22.36 5.36
C VAL A 69 -3.23 23.28 4.20
N ARG A 70 -2.53 24.41 4.09
CA ARG A 70 -2.85 25.45 3.08
C ARG A 70 -2.42 25.07 1.68
N SER A 71 -1.21 24.53 1.56
CA SER A 71 -0.54 24.25 0.30
C SER A 71 0.52 23.18 0.48
N LEU A 72 0.75 22.40 -0.58
CA LEU A 72 1.88 21.49 -0.70
C LEU A 72 2.63 21.81 -2.00
N PRO A 73 3.93 21.44 -2.15
CA PRO A 73 4.63 21.60 -3.42
C PRO A 73 3.84 20.97 -4.57
N GLY A 74 3.68 21.69 -5.69
CA GLY A 74 2.79 21.34 -6.80
C GLY A 74 1.32 21.75 -6.63
N LEU A 75 0.86 22.02 -5.40
CA LEU A 75 -0.52 22.32 -5.07
C LEU A 75 -0.65 23.59 -4.19
N PRO A 76 -0.37 24.79 -4.73
CA PRO A 76 -0.36 26.03 -3.96
C PRO A 76 -1.75 26.51 -3.49
N ASN A 77 -2.83 26.05 -4.13
CA ASN A 77 -4.20 26.51 -3.89
C ASN A 77 -5.18 25.34 -3.76
N MET A 78 -4.95 24.40 -2.83
CA MET A 78 -5.76 23.17 -2.74
C MET A 78 -7.26 23.45 -2.53
N ALA A 79 -7.62 24.33 -1.59
CA ALA A 79 -9.02 24.62 -1.27
C ALA A 79 -9.79 25.33 -2.39
N THR A 80 -9.08 26.05 -3.26
CA THR A 80 -9.65 26.81 -4.39
C THR A 80 -9.21 26.25 -5.74
N HIS A 81 -8.70 25.02 -5.77
CA HIS A 81 -8.22 24.40 -7.00
C HIS A 81 -9.37 24.34 -8.02
N PRO A 82 -9.14 24.77 -9.28
CA PRO A 82 -10.22 25.10 -10.22
C PRO A 82 -11.12 23.90 -10.56
N THR A 83 -10.57 22.69 -10.56
CA THR A 83 -11.28 21.47 -10.93
C THR A 83 -11.40 20.46 -9.79
N HIS A 84 -10.57 20.59 -8.75
CA HIS A 84 -10.40 19.59 -7.69
C HIS A 84 -10.19 20.27 -6.33
N PRO A 85 -11.17 21.05 -5.84
CA PRO A 85 -11.04 21.70 -4.54
C PRO A 85 -10.91 20.64 -3.44
N LEU A 86 -9.82 20.72 -2.67
CA LEU A 86 -9.51 19.81 -1.56
C LEU A 86 -9.35 20.59 -0.26
N VAL A 87 -9.98 20.09 0.80
CA VAL A 87 -9.78 20.59 2.17
C VAL A 87 -9.00 19.52 2.92
N VAL A 88 -7.78 19.87 3.33
CA VAL A 88 -6.82 18.96 3.93
C VAL A 88 -6.45 19.43 5.33
N HIS A 89 -6.42 18.50 6.28
CA HIS A 89 -5.91 18.73 7.63
C HIS A 89 -4.90 17.65 7.97
N ALA A 90 -3.84 17.99 8.69
CA ALA A 90 -2.82 17.03 9.10
C ALA A 90 -2.19 17.43 10.44
N GLY A 91 -1.58 16.46 11.10
CA GLY A 91 -0.77 16.69 12.30
C GLY A 91 -0.84 15.54 13.29
N ASN A 92 -0.10 15.69 14.39
CA ASN A 92 -0.04 14.70 15.47
C ASN A 92 -1.10 14.97 16.54
N LEU A 93 -1.83 13.93 16.96
CA LEU A 93 -2.75 13.98 18.10
C LEU A 93 -2.30 13.00 19.20
N PRO A 94 -2.43 13.36 20.48
CA PRO A 94 -2.19 12.43 21.59
C PRO A 94 -3.01 11.16 21.45
N SER A 95 -2.39 10.01 21.73
CA SER A 95 -3.00 8.69 21.56
C SER A 95 -2.80 7.74 22.74
N ASP A 96 -1.96 8.07 23.72
CA ASP A 96 -1.79 7.21 24.91
C ASP A 96 -3.13 6.99 25.65
N PRO A 97 -3.63 5.75 25.77
CA PRO A 97 -4.87 5.43 26.46
C PRO A 97 -4.74 5.42 28.01
N GLY A 98 -3.53 5.63 28.54
CA GLY A 98 -3.23 5.60 29.96
C GLY A 98 -3.33 4.21 30.60
N ASP A 99 -3.04 4.15 31.90
CA ASP A 99 -3.24 2.97 32.78
C ASP A 99 -2.65 1.63 32.30
N GLY A 100 -1.48 1.65 31.66
CA GLY A 100 -0.77 0.42 31.23
C GLY A 100 -1.43 -0.31 30.06
N ARG A 101 -2.41 0.32 29.40
CA ARG A 101 -3.11 -0.22 28.22
C ARG A 101 -2.48 0.18 26.89
N GLY A 102 -1.53 1.12 26.91
CA GLY A 102 -0.89 1.70 25.73
C GLY A 102 0.40 1.01 25.28
N GLY A 103 0.77 -0.13 25.86
CA GLY A 103 2.09 -0.73 25.61
C GLY A 103 3.25 0.12 26.15
N GLY A 104 4.46 -0.39 25.95
CA GLY A 104 5.71 0.22 26.45
C GLY A 104 5.99 0.07 27.95
N ASP A 105 7.27 0.24 28.32
CA ASP A 105 7.75 0.10 29.69
C ASP A 105 7.68 1.42 30.47
N GLY A 106 6.94 1.43 31.60
CA GLY A 106 7.01 2.51 32.59
C GLY A 106 6.25 3.80 32.25
N ALA A 107 6.70 4.95 32.77
CA ALA A 107 6.01 6.24 32.63
C ALA A 107 6.27 6.94 31.28
N THR A 108 7.09 6.36 30.42
CA THR A 108 7.61 6.98 29.19
C THR A 108 6.77 6.70 27.95
N GLY A 109 5.90 5.68 27.93
CA GLY A 109 4.92 5.49 26.84
C GLY A 109 3.82 6.58 26.77
N ARG A 110 3.82 7.53 27.71
CA ARG A 110 2.70 8.47 27.93
C ARG A 110 2.62 9.67 26.98
N ASP A 111 3.59 9.84 26.08
CA ASP A 111 3.59 10.93 25.08
C ASP A 111 3.39 10.43 23.65
N ALA A 112 2.90 9.19 23.49
CA ALA A 112 2.62 8.60 22.19
C ALA A 112 1.57 9.42 21.42
N LYS A 113 1.88 9.73 20.16
CA LYS A 113 1.02 10.51 19.27
C LYS A 113 0.87 9.80 17.94
N LEU A 114 -0.36 9.72 17.44
CA LEU A 114 -0.62 9.28 16.08
C LEU A 114 -0.69 10.50 15.16
N PHE A 115 0.00 10.42 14.03
CA PHE A 115 -0.12 11.36 12.92
C PHE A 115 -1.31 10.97 12.04
N PHE A 116 -2.00 11.97 11.51
CA PHE A 116 -3.02 11.75 10.49
C PHE A 116 -2.93 12.77 9.36
N LEU A 117 -3.40 12.35 8.18
CA LEU A 117 -3.73 13.19 7.04
C LEU A 117 -5.21 12.99 6.71
N MET A 118 -6.04 14.01 6.91
CA MET A 118 -7.45 14.00 6.53
C MET A 118 -7.68 14.76 5.23
N VAL A 119 -8.31 14.09 4.26
CA VAL A 119 -8.79 14.67 3.00
C VAL A 119 -10.31 14.64 3.00
N LYS A 120 -10.94 15.81 2.95
CA LYS A 120 -12.41 15.93 2.98
C LYS A 120 -13.05 15.46 1.67
N ALA A 121 -14.22 14.84 1.78
CA ALA A 121 -15.05 14.47 0.63
C ALA A 121 -15.30 15.65 -0.33
N ARG A 122 -15.07 15.46 -1.63
CA ARG A 122 -15.38 16.46 -2.68
C ARG A 122 -16.87 16.55 -2.95
N ARG A 123 -17.60 15.43 -2.88
CA ARG A 123 -19.04 15.37 -3.14
C ARG A 123 -19.79 14.72 -2.00
N SER A 124 -21.07 15.08 -1.89
CA SER A 124 -22.02 14.44 -0.98
C SER A 124 -23.14 13.80 -1.81
N ALA A 125 -23.10 12.48 -1.94
CA ALA A 125 -24.13 11.67 -2.57
C ALA A 125 -24.93 10.93 -1.49
N GLY A 126 -26.00 11.58 -1.01
CA GLY A 126 -26.81 11.11 0.12
C GLY A 126 -26.10 11.27 1.46
N LYS A 127 -25.96 10.16 2.20
CA LYS A 127 -25.36 10.13 3.56
C LYS A 127 -23.87 10.45 3.51
N GLN A 128 -23.36 11.21 4.47
CA GLN A 128 -21.92 11.46 4.56
C GLN A 128 -21.16 10.26 5.13
N ARG A 129 -19.89 10.16 4.76
CA ARG A 129 -19.03 9.01 5.04
C ARG A 129 -17.65 9.50 5.47
N VAL A 130 -17.08 8.85 6.48
CA VAL A 130 -15.68 8.97 6.86
C VAL A 130 -15.05 7.58 6.85
N ILE A 131 -13.88 7.46 6.23
CA ILE A 131 -13.08 6.23 6.18
C ILE A 131 -11.77 6.52 6.90
N PHE A 132 -11.41 5.70 7.88
CA PHE A 132 -10.06 5.68 8.41
C PHE A 132 -9.26 4.63 7.65
N TRP A 133 -8.15 5.04 7.02
CA TRP A 133 -7.29 4.19 6.23
C TRP A 133 -6.01 3.84 7.00
N PHE A 134 -5.62 2.56 6.94
CA PHE A 134 -4.43 2.02 7.58
C PHE A 134 -3.63 1.15 6.60
N ASN A 135 -2.37 1.50 6.34
CA ASN A 135 -1.43 0.54 5.73
C ASN A 135 -0.91 -0.45 6.78
N GLY A 136 -0.19 -1.48 6.32
CA GLY A 136 0.22 -2.63 7.11
C GLY A 136 1.66 -2.56 7.63
N GLY A 137 2.52 -3.41 7.09
CA GLY A 137 3.87 -3.69 7.60
C GLY A 137 3.90 -4.99 8.41
N PRO A 138 3.92 -4.96 9.76
CA PRO A 138 3.69 -3.84 10.68
C PRO A 138 4.65 -2.65 10.56
N GLY A 139 4.15 -1.43 10.82
CA GLY A 139 5.00 -0.24 10.89
C GLY A 139 5.15 0.55 9.59
N CYS A 140 4.35 0.24 8.56
CA CYS A 140 4.33 0.99 7.31
C CYS A 140 3.34 2.16 7.36
N SER A 141 3.76 3.30 6.83
CA SER A 141 3.04 4.56 6.87
C SER A 141 1.79 4.55 5.99
N SER A 142 0.72 5.17 6.48
CA SER A 142 -0.50 5.37 5.69
C SER A 142 -0.36 6.46 4.62
N PHE A 143 0.84 7.03 4.45
CA PHE A 143 1.14 7.85 3.29
C PHE A 143 1.13 7.07 1.99
N ASP A 144 1.40 5.76 2.00
CA ASP A 144 1.28 4.89 0.83
C ASP A 144 -0.15 4.95 0.27
N GLY A 145 -1.13 4.73 1.16
CA GLY A 145 -2.53 4.93 0.89
C GLY A 145 -2.86 6.28 0.27
N SER A 146 -2.25 7.35 0.79
CA SER A 146 -2.58 8.73 0.42
C SER A 146 -1.91 9.24 -0.86
N LEU A 147 -0.67 8.81 -1.12
CA LEU A 147 0.20 9.33 -2.19
C LEU A 147 0.44 8.33 -3.32
N MET A 148 0.11 7.05 -3.13
CA MET A 148 0.35 6.00 -4.13
C MET A 148 -0.92 5.21 -4.48
N GLU A 149 -1.90 5.15 -3.58
CA GLU A 149 -3.05 4.26 -3.74
C GLU A 149 -4.41 4.97 -3.84
N VAL A 150 -5.18 5.02 -2.75
CA VAL A 150 -6.60 5.41 -2.74
C VAL A 150 -6.80 6.91 -2.54
N GLY A 151 -5.75 7.64 -2.16
CA GLY A 151 -5.76 9.09 -2.03
C GLY A 151 -5.61 9.83 -3.36
N PRO A 152 -5.92 11.15 -3.36
CA PRO A 152 -5.94 11.94 -4.59
C PRO A 152 -4.56 12.35 -5.10
N PHE A 153 -3.50 12.11 -4.34
CA PHE A 153 -2.18 12.65 -4.64
C PHE A 153 -1.31 11.64 -5.36
N ARG A 154 -0.47 12.09 -6.28
CA ARG A 154 0.68 11.35 -6.82
C ARG A 154 1.89 12.26 -6.89
N THR A 155 3.08 11.69 -6.70
CA THR A 155 4.33 12.43 -6.87
C THR A 155 4.57 12.75 -8.34
N VAL A 156 5.32 13.83 -8.56
CA VAL A 156 5.87 14.24 -9.85
C VAL A 156 7.38 14.35 -9.64
N PRO A 157 8.20 13.56 -10.35
CA PRO A 157 9.63 13.57 -10.17
C PRO A 157 10.23 14.97 -10.39
N ALA A 158 11.26 15.32 -9.64
CA ALA A 158 11.95 16.61 -9.76
C ALA A 158 12.45 16.91 -11.19
N SER A 159 12.75 15.88 -11.97
CA SER A 159 13.16 16.00 -13.38
C SER A 159 12.04 16.49 -14.31
N GLN A 160 10.78 16.41 -13.86
CA GLN A 160 9.58 16.80 -14.61
C GLN A 160 8.95 18.10 -14.09
N THR A 161 9.47 18.68 -13.01
CA THR A 161 8.96 19.91 -12.42
C THR A 161 9.85 21.10 -12.78
N SER A 162 9.24 22.28 -12.96
CA SER A 162 10.01 23.50 -13.21
C SER A 162 10.76 24.00 -11.98
N SER A 163 10.35 23.56 -10.79
CA SER A 163 11.01 23.91 -9.52
C SER A 163 12.29 23.10 -9.27
N GLY A 164 12.47 21.97 -9.98
CA GLY A 164 13.55 21.02 -9.71
C GLY A 164 13.36 20.27 -8.40
N MET A 165 12.14 20.25 -7.84
CA MET A 165 11.78 19.55 -6.61
C MET A 165 10.70 18.51 -6.91
N VAL A 166 10.61 17.46 -6.09
CA VAL A 166 9.45 16.56 -6.16
C VAL A 166 8.20 17.33 -5.72
N GLU A 167 7.16 17.25 -6.53
CA GLU A 167 5.88 17.94 -6.31
C GLU A 167 4.72 16.93 -6.28
N LEU A 168 3.54 17.36 -5.84
CA LEU A 168 2.31 16.58 -5.96
C LEU A 168 1.46 17.05 -7.14
N ARG A 169 0.80 16.09 -7.78
CA ARG A 169 -0.33 16.31 -8.67
C ARG A 169 -1.56 15.57 -8.16
N LEU A 170 -2.72 16.01 -8.60
CA LEU A 170 -3.99 15.32 -8.31
C LEU A 170 -4.29 14.28 -9.39
N VAL A 171 -4.89 13.16 -8.97
CA VAL A 171 -5.38 12.09 -9.84
C VAL A 171 -6.87 11.82 -9.61
N GLU A 172 -7.53 11.31 -10.65
CA GLU A 172 -8.91 10.86 -10.58
C GLU A 172 -8.98 9.42 -10.03
N GLY A 173 -10.14 9.04 -9.48
CA GLY A 173 -10.35 7.71 -8.90
C GLY A 173 -9.96 7.60 -7.43
N GLY A 174 -9.58 8.70 -6.79
CA GLY A 174 -9.41 8.73 -5.35
C GLY A 174 -10.74 8.51 -4.61
N TRP A 175 -10.68 7.90 -3.42
CA TRP A 175 -11.87 7.60 -2.61
C TRP A 175 -12.48 8.87 -1.99
N GLU A 176 -11.72 9.97 -1.98
CA GLU A 176 -12.14 11.27 -1.45
C GLU A 176 -13.25 11.92 -2.29
N GLU A 177 -13.52 11.38 -3.48
CA GLU A 177 -14.61 11.88 -4.31
C GLU A 177 -15.96 11.81 -3.57
N PHE A 178 -16.18 10.77 -2.76
CA PHE A 178 -17.46 10.52 -2.07
C PHE A 178 -17.37 10.23 -0.57
N ALA A 179 -16.16 10.16 0.00
CA ALA A 179 -15.94 9.97 1.43
C ALA A 179 -14.84 10.90 1.94
N THR A 180 -14.91 11.33 3.21
CA THR A 180 -13.74 11.93 3.85
C THR A 180 -12.81 10.79 4.24
N ILE A 181 -11.54 10.85 3.87
CA ILE A 181 -10.54 9.84 4.25
C ILE A 181 -9.63 10.42 5.32
N VAL A 182 -9.34 9.63 6.35
CA VAL A 182 -8.35 9.92 7.39
C VAL A 182 -7.29 8.84 7.31
N PHE A 183 -6.15 9.14 6.70
CA PHE A 183 -4.98 8.27 6.67
C PHE A 183 -4.27 8.39 8.02
N VAL A 184 -4.08 7.28 8.74
CA VAL A 184 -3.49 7.30 10.09
C VAL A 184 -2.21 6.48 10.09
N ASP A 185 -1.09 7.11 10.42
CA ASP A 185 0.14 6.38 10.68
C ASP A 185 -0.01 5.68 12.03
N GLN A 186 0.02 4.36 12.04
CA GLN A 186 -0.13 3.56 13.26
C GLN A 186 0.58 2.21 13.11
N PRO A 187 1.04 1.61 14.21
CA PRO A 187 1.01 2.07 15.60
C PRO A 187 2.00 3.23 15.89
N PRO A 188 2.07 3.77 17.13
CA PRO A 188 3.05 4.80 17.47
C PRO A 188 4.49 4.38 17.09
N GLY A 189 5.25 5.29 16.46
CA GLY A 189 6.56 5.01 15.84
C GLY A 189 6.53 4.81 14.32
N THR A 190 5.34 4.65 13.73
CA THR A 190 5.16 4.50 12.28
C THR A 190 5.15 5.85 11.57
N GLY A 191 5.89 6.03 10.46
CA GLY A 191 5.82 7.24 9.63
C GLY A 191 6.11 8.53 10.41
N PHE A 192 5.12 9.41 10.53
CA PHE A 192 5.21 10.63 11.37
C PHE A 192 4.59 10.46 12.77
N SER A 193 4.05 9.29 13.10
CA SER A 193 3.61 8.97 14.46
C SER A 193 4.79 8.77 15.39
N TYR A 194 4.65 9.24 16.61
CA TYR A 194 5.75 9.31 17.56
C TYR A 194 5.47 8.45 18.79
N THR A 195 6.51 7.75 19.25
CA THR A 195 6.57 7.17 20.58
C THR A 195 8.01 7.25 21.10
N PRO A 196 8.23 7.39 22.42
CA PRO A 196 9.56 7.26 22.98
C PRO A 196 10.15 5.86 22.77
N THR A 197 11.47 5.73 22.89
CA THR A 197 12.25 4.51 22.58
C THR A 197 11.72 3.22 23.19
N ASN A 198 11.02 3.27 24.32
CA ASN A 198 10.45 2.10 25.00
C ASN A 198 8.91 2.12 25.03
N GLY A 199 8.29 2.89 24.13
CA GLY A 199 6.84 3.03 23.98
C GLY A 199 6.29 2.29 22.75
N TYR A 200 7.06 1.37 22.16
CA TYR A 200 6.57 0.49 21.09
C TYR A 200 5.54 -0.50 21.64
N LEU A 201 4.65 -0.94 20.76
CA LEU A 201 3.58 -1.86 21.11
C LEU A 201 4.04 -3.30 20.92
N HIS A 202 3.54 -4.20 21.76
CA HIS A 202 3.84 -5.63 21.70
C HIS A 202 2.62 -6.47 21.28
N GLU A 203 1.41 -5.92 21.38
CA GLU A 203 0.15 -6.64 21.16
C GLU A 203 -0.89 -5.77 20.42
N LEU A 204 -1.81 -6.40 19.67
CA LEU A 204 -2.81 -5.72 18.84
C LEU A 204 -3.87 -4.96 19.66
N ASP A 205 -4.21 -5.46 20.85
CA ASP A 205 -5.13 -4.78 21.77
C ASP A 205 -4.60 -3.43 22.25
N GLN A 206 -3.28 -3.29 22.38
CA GLN A 206 -2.64 -2.01 22.72
C GLN A 206 -2.85 -1.01 21.58
N GLY A 207 -2.66 -1.45 20.32
CA GLY A 207 -2.91 -0.62 19.14
C GLY A 207 -4.37 -0.15 19.09
N SER A 208 -5.30 -1.03 19.43
CA SER A 208 -6.73 -0.70 19.52
C SER A 208 -7.00 0.39 20.56
N ALA A 209 -6.39 0.29 21.73
CA ALA A 209 -6.53 1.31 22.78
C ALA A 209 -6.00 2.68 22.32
N HIS A 210 -4.86 2.72 21.63
CA HIS A 210 -4.32 3.95 21.03
C HIS A 210 -5.27 4.56 19.99
N LEU A 211 -5.83 3.72 19.10
CA LEU A 211 -6.76 4.20 18.09
C LEU A 211 -8.02 4.79 18.71
N ILE A 212 -8.62 4.13 19.72
CA ILE A 212 -9.81 4.65 20.39
C ILE A 212 -9.54 6.03 21.03
N GLN A 213 -8.38 6.19 21.67
CA GLN A 213 -7.99 7.47 22.26
C GLN A 213 -7.74 8.55 21.19
N PHE A 214 -7.06 8.19 20.10
CA PHE A 214 -6.88 9.06 18.95
C PHE A 214 -8.23 9.51 18.37
N MET A 215 -9.16 8.59 18.13
CA MET A 215 -10.48 8.90 17.56
C MET A 215 -11.31 9.79 18.50
N GLN A 216 -11.21 9.61 19.82
CA GLN A 216 -11.84 10.50 20.79
C GLN A 216 -11.33 11.94 20.67
N ASN A 217 -10.01 12.10 20.54
CA ASN A 217 -9.38 13.42 20.35
C ASN A 217 -9.72 14.00 18.97
N PHE A 218 -9.68 13.19 17.92
CA PHE A 218 -10.05 13.57 16.56
C PHE A 218 -11.49 14.10 16.50
N TYR A 219 -12.48 13.39 17.04
CA TYR A 219 -13.87 13.84 17.03
C TYR A 219 -14.15 15.01 18.00
N SER A 220 -13.28 15.24 18.99
CA SER A 220 -13.35 16.46 19.81
C SER A 220 -12.95 17.70 19.01
N ILE A 221 -12.05 17.55 18.02
CA ILE A 221 -11.59 18.63 17.13
C ILE A 221 -12.52 18.79 15.92
N PHE A 222 -12.99 17.68 15.37
CA PHE A 222 -13.87 17.62 14.20
C PHE A 222 -15.22 16.94 14.53
N PRO A 223 -16.04 17.53 15.41
CA PRO A 223 -17.30 16.92 15.87
C PRO A 223 -18.32 16.67 14.76
N GLU A 224 -18.22 17.36 13.64
CA GLU A 224 -19.07 17.15 12.47
C GLU A 224 -18.93 15.75 11.84
N TYR A 225 -17.84 15.03 12.11
CA TYR A 225 -17.63 13.66 11.60
C TYR A 225 -18.04 12.56 12.59
N GLN A 226 -18.42 12.86 13.83
CA GLN A 226 -18.83 11.82 14.78
C GLN A 226 -20.23 11.26 14.49
N GLY A 227 -21.09 12.08 13.85
CA GLY A 227 -22.45 11.69 13.46
C GLY A 227 -23.44 11.78 14.61
N VAL A 228 -23.81 13.00 15.04
CA VAL A 228 -24.86 13.18 16.05
C VAL A 228 -26.24 12.96 15.42
N ASP A 229 -26.98 11.98 15.92
CA ASP A 229 -28.42 11.86 15.64
C ASP A 229 -29.19 12.92 16.45
N VAL A 230 -29.54 14.02 15.81
CA VAL A 230 -30.36 15.09 16.41
C VAL A 230 -31.86 14.89 16.21
N SER A 231 -32.30 13.72 15.70
CA SER A 231 -33.73 13.45 15.44
C SER A 231 -34.61 13.59 16.69
N GLY A 232 -34.03 13.45 17.89
CA GLY A 232 -34.72 13.66 19.18
C GLY A 232 -34.70 15.09 19.75
N SER A 233 -33.92 16.02 19.19
CA SER A 233 -33.76 17.36 19.78
C SER A 233 -34.94 18.28 19.43
N ALA A 234 -35.86 18.44 20.37
CA ALA A 234 -37.02 19.34 20.23
C ALA A 234 -36.64 20.81 19.94
N ARG A 235 -35.40 21.23 20.24
CA ARG A 235 -34.88 22.58 19.98
C ARG A 235 -34.47 22.86 18.53
N LEU A 236 -34.35 21.84 17.69
CA LEU A 236 -33.87 21.97 16.30
C LEU A 236 -34.95 21.80 15.24
N ARG A 237 -36.23 21.64 15.61
CA ARG A 237 -37.37 21.49 14.69
C ARG A 237 -37.62 22.68 13.73
N GLY A 238 -36.86 23.78 13.87
CA GLY A 238 -36.93 24.96 13.00
C GLY A 238 -35.93 24.97 11.83
N PHE A 239 -34.95 24.05 11.82
CA PHE A 239 -34.05 23.84 10.68
C PHE A 239 -34.48 22.55 9.98
N GLY A 240 -34.71 22.61 8.66
CA GLY A 240 -35.47 21.60 7.91
C GLY A 240 -35.03 20.13 8.09
N PRO A 241 -35.94 19.16 7.88
CA PRO A 241 -35.81 17.77 8.33
C PRO A 241 -34.82 16.88 7.57
N ASP A 242 -34.15 17.35 6.50
CA ASP A 242 -33.48 16.44 5.55
C ASP A 242 -31.93 16.50 5.53
N LEU A 243 -31.28 17.28 6.40
CA LEU A 243 -29.84 17.54 6.26
C LEU A 243 -29.01 17.63 7.56
N LEU A 244 -29.47 17.03 8.67
CA LEU A 244 -28.63 16.86 9.88
C LEU A 244 -28.13 15.40 9.94
N ARG A 245 -26.83 15.25 9.68
CA ARG A 245 -26.20 14.12 8.96
C ARG A 245 -25.70 13.03 9.91
N SER A 246 -26.25 11.82 9.80
CA SER A 246 -25.60 10.61 10.33
C SER A 246 -24.34 10.31 9.51
N MET A 247 -23.19 10.87 9.88
CA MET A 247 -21.89 10.50 9.31
C MET A 247 -21.66 9.01 9.56
N ARG A 248 -21.42 8.23 8.51
CA ARG A 248 -21.13 6.79 8.64
C ARG A 248 -19.63 6.58 8.66
N THR A 249 -19.14 5.91 9.69
CA THR A 249 -17.72 5.61 9.86
C THR A 249 -17.42 4.21 9.34
N TYR A 250 -16.34 4.11 8.57
CA TYR A 250 -15.77 2.86 8.07
C TYR A 250 -14.28 2.81 8.42
N LEU A 251 -13.73 1.60 8.57
CA LEU A 251 -12.30 1.38 8.61
C LEU A 251 -11.90 0.68 7.31
N ALA A 252 -10.76 1.05 6.73
CA ALA A 252 -10.23 0.37 5.56
C ALA A 252 -8.70 0.33 5.61
N GLY A 253 -8.11 -0.53 4.81
CA GLY A 253 -6.67 -0.67 4.77
C GLY A 253 -6.23 -1.94 4.10
N GLU A 254 -4.94 -2.23 4.18
CA GLU A 254 -4.35 -3.35 3.47
C GLU A 254 -3.28 -4.12 4.24
N SER A 255 -2.92 -5.30 3.74
CA SER A 255 -1.79 -6.08 4.23
C SER A 255 -1.95 -6.47 5.70
N PHE A 256 -0.97 -6.17 6.57
CA PHE A 256 -1.08 -6.39 8.01
C PHE A 256 -2.22 -5.60 8.69
N ALA A 257 -2.82 -4.61 8.02
CA ALA A 257 -4.09 -4.03 8.48
C ALA A 257 -5.24 -5.05 8.51
N GLY A 258 -5.07 -6.22 7.87
CA GLY A 258 -5.91 -7.40 8.09
C GLY A 258 -5.91 -7.91 9.54
N GLN A 259 -4.85 -7.66 10.31
CA GLN A 259 -4.82 -7.87 11.75
C GLN A 259 -5.37 -6.65 12.51
N TYR A 260 -4.94 -5.44 12.15
CA TYR A 260 -5.33 -4.22 12.87
C TYR A 260 -6.83 -3.92 12.81
N ILE A 261 -7.43 -3.98 11.61
CA ILE A 261 -8.79 -3.48 11.38
C ILE A 261 -9.85 -4.29 12.14
N PRO A 262 -9.81 -5.64 12.18
CA PRO A 262 -10.75 -6.40 13.00
C PRO A 262 -10.60 -6.12 14.51
N TYR A 263 -9.37 -5.96 15.00
CA TYR A 263 -9.11 -5.54 16.37
C TYR A 263 -9.71 -4.15 16.68
N PHE A 264 -9.50 -3.19 15.78
CA PHE A 264 -10.07 -1.84 15.89
C PHE A 264 -11.60 -1.86 15.83
N ALA A 265 -12.17 -2.66 14.94
CA ALA A 265 -13.62 -2.81 14.80
C ALA A 265 -14.25 -3.40 16.06
N ASP A 266 -13.66 -4.45 16.62
CA ASP A 266 -14.11 -5.05 17.87
C ASP A 266 -14.05 -4.05 19.04
N ALA A 267 -12.94 -3.30 19.16
CA ALA A 267 -12.81 -2.23 20.15
C ALA A 267 -13.85 -1.11 19.97
N LEU A 268 -14.14 -0.71 18.72
CA LEU A 268 -15.16 0.30 18.42
C LEU A 268 -16.59 -0.18 18.73
N ILE A 269 -16.89 -1.46 18.52
CA ILE A 269 -18.18 -2.06 18.87
C ILE A 269 -18.36 -2.07 20.40
N LYS A 270 -17.29 -2.31 21.16
CA LYS A 270 -17.33 -2.46 22.63
C LYS A 270 -17.16 -1.15 23.41
N THR A 271 -16.56 -0.12 22.81
CA THR A 271 -16.22 1.11 23.55
C THR A 271 -17.45 1.94 23.92
N THR A 272 -17.41 2.53 25.13
CA THR A 272 -18.39 3.54 25.57
C THR A 272 -17.88 4.97 25.38
N LEU A 273 -16.66 5.15 24.87
CA LEU A 273 -16.03 6.48 24.72
C LEU A 273 -16.55 7.24 23.49
N LEU A 274 -17.12 6.51 22.53
CA LEU A 274 -17.65 7.03 21.27
C LEU A 274 -19.13 6.60 21.07
N PRO A 275 -20.04 6.93 22.01
CA PRO A 275 -21.38 6.34 22.05
C PRO A 275 -22.27 6.71 20.84
N ASP A 276 -22.01 7.86 20.21
CA ASP A 276 -22.78 8.35 19.07
C ASP A 276 -22.21 7.89 17.71
N LEU A 277 -21.08 7.15 17.70
CA LEU A 277 -20.41 6.77 16.48
C LEU A 277 -21.25 5.78 15.66
N GLN A 278 -21.58 6.18 14.43
CA GLN A 278 -22.26 5.31 13.48
C GLN A 278 -21.25 4.47 12.70
N PHE A 279 -20.64 3.48 13.35
CA PHE A 279 -19.75 2.51 12.70
C PHE A 279 -20.55 1.55 11.80
N LYS A 280 -20.14 1.37 10.54
CA LYS A 280 -20.93 0.64 9.53
C LYS A 280 -20.19 -0.48 8.82
N GLY A 281 -18.88 -0.40 8.65
CA GLY A 281 -18.18 -1.45 7.94
C GLY A 281 -16.67 -1.36 7.99
N ILE A 282 -16.04 -2.47 7.62
CA ILE A 282 -14.61 -2.60 7.40
C ILE A 282 -14.32 -3.09 5.98
N ALA A 283 -13.27 -2.59 5.34
CA ALA A 283 -12.82 -3.05 4.02
C ALA A 283 -11.30 -3.34 4.04
N ILE A 284 -10.92 -4.60 3.82
CA ILE A 284 -9.53 -5.05 3.96
C ILE A 284 -9.04 -5.54 2.59
N GLY A 285 -8.02 -4.88 2.06
CA GLY A 285 -7.33 -5.23 0.83
C GLY A 285 -6.17 -6.16 1.09
N ASN A 286 -6.06 -7.27 0.34
CA ASN A 286 -4.88 -8.13 0.34
C ASN A 286 -4.35 -8.40 1.77
N GLY A 287 -5.26 -8.80 2.68
CA GLY A 287 -4.98 -8.79 4.12
C GLY A 287 -4.30 -10.06 4.63
N TRP A 288 -3.39 -9.91 5.60
CA TRP A 288 -2.97 -11.00 6.48
C TRP A 288 -3.93 -11.09 7.68
N ILE A 289 -4.73 -12.15 7.74
CA ILE A 289 -5.90 -12.26 8.63
C ILE A 289 -5.94 -13.62 9.33
N ASP A 290 -5.80 -14.71 8.56
CA ASP A 290 -5.89 -16.10 8.99
C ASP A 290 -4.62 -16.87 8.60
N PRO A 291 -3.59 -16.85 9.45
CA PRO A 291 -2.35 -17.60 9.23
C PRO A 291 -2.60 -19.09 9.00
N MET A 292 -3.59 -19.67 9.69
CA MET A 292 -3.89 -21.09 9.58
C MET A 292 -4.28 -21.46 8.16
N GLN A 293 -5.00 -20.61 7.42
CA GLN A 293 -5.38 -20.91 6.04
C GLN A 293 -4.46 -20.29 5.00
N GLN A 294 -3.89 -19.12 5.28
CA GLN A 294 -3.12 -18.35 4.31
C GLN A 294 -1.74 -18.95 3.99
N TYR A 295 -1.04 -19.57 4.96
CA TYR A 295 0.27 -20.19 4.68
C TYR A 295 0.19 -21.28 3.60
N THR A 296 -0.82 -22.15 3.65
CA THR A 296 -1.01 -23.16 2.58
C THR A 296 -1.53 -22.56 1.28
N GLY A 297 -2.12 -21.37 1.33
CA GLY A 297 -2.55 -20.62 0.15
C GLY A 297 -1.40 -20.26 -0.79
N TYR A 298 -0.16 -20.12 -0.29
CA TYR A 298 1.02 -19.89 -1.13
C TYR A 298 1.25 -21.01 -2.14
N ALA A 299 1.12 -22.28 -1.71
CA ALA A 299 1.28 -23.43 -2.60
C ALA A 299 0.16 -23.50 -3.64
N ASP A 300 -1.10 -23.35 -3.20
CA ASP A 300 -2.27 -23.34 -4.10
C ASP A 300 -2.15 -22.24 -5.18
N PHE A 301 -1.72 -21.05 -4.77
CA PHE A 301 -1.48 -19.93 -5.67
C PHE A 301 -0.34 -20.22 -6.64
N ALA A 302 0.79 -20.74 -6.16
CA ALA A 302 1.96 -21.04 -6.98
C ALA A 302 1.67 -22.07 -8.07
N TYR A 303 0.91 -23.13 -7.74
CA TYR A 303 0.49 -24.12 -8.72
C TYR A 303 -0.54 -23.57 -9.71
N GLU A 304 -1.55 -22.80 -9.25
CA GLU A 304 -2.55 -22.22 -10.16
C GLU A 304 -1.92 -21.23 -11.14
N LYS A 305 -1.01 -20.39 -10.66
CA LYS A 305 -0.30 -19.38 -11.48
C LYS A 305 0.80 -20.00 -12.34
N GLY A 306 1.11 -21.28 -12.15
CA GLY A 306 2.18 -21.97 -12.87
C GLY A 306 3.57 -21.46 -12.53
N LEU A 307 3.74 -20.82 -11.36
CA LEU A 307 5.04 -20.42 -10.82
C LEU A 307 5.88 -21.66 -10.50
N ILE A 308 5.20 -22.68 -9.97
CA ILE A 308 5.78 -24.00 -9.66
C ILE A 308 5.03 -25.06 -10.47
N LYS A 309 5.76 -26.01 -11.05
CA LYS A 309 5.19 -27.08 -11.88
C LYS A 309 5.15 -28.39 -11.09
N PRO A 310 4.01 -29.09 -11.05
CA PRO A 310 3.95 -30.40 -10.39
C PRO A 310 5.00 -31.38 -10.94
N GLY A 311 5.63 -32.15 -10.04
CA GLY A 311 6.62 -33.17 -10.38
C GLY A 311 8.03 -32.64 -10.68
N THR A 312 8.35 -31.39 -10.33
CA THR A 312 9.72 -30.86 -10.37
C THR A 312 10.34 -30.83 -8.96
N PRO A 313 11.68 -30.75 -8.82
CA PRO A 313 12.33 -30.64 -7.51
C PRO A 313 11.85 -29.43 -6.70
N GLU A 314 11.45 -28.33 -7.38
CA GLU A 314 10.87 -27.17 -6.73
C GLU A 314 9.49 -27.48 -6.12
N ALA A 315 8.67 -28.29 -6.81
CA ALA A 315 7.40 -28.77 -6.26
C ALA A 315 7.62 -29.68 -5.05
N ASP A 316 8.60 -30.59 -5.09
CA ASP A 316 8.94 -31.44 -3.94
C ASP A 316 9.35 -30.60 -2.71
N ASN A 317 10.07 -29.48 -2.94
CA ASN A 317 10.44 -28.54 -1.88
C ASN A 317 9.22 -27.81 -1.29
N VAL A 318 8.31 -27.33 -2.14
CA VAL A 318 7.06 -26.68 -1.71
C VAL A 318 6.19 -27.66 -0.92
N ASP A 319 6.01 -28.89 -1.41
CA ASP A 319 5.25 -29.93 -0.72
C ASP A 319 5.85 -30.28 0.65
N ALA A 320 7.18 -30.35 0.73
CA ALA A 320 7.88 -30.55 2.00
C ALA A 320 7.69 -29.37 2.97
N ALA A 321 7.68 -28.13 2.49
CA ALA A 321 7.40 -26.94 3.29
C ALA A 321 5.95 -26.91 3.80
N VAL A 322 4.98 -27.27 2.95
CA VAL A 322 3.57 -27.45 3.35
C VAL A 322 3.46 -28.49 4.46
N ALA A 323 4.11 -29.66 4.30
CA ALA A 323 4.07 -30.70 5.32
C ALA A 323 4.68 -30.26 6.67
N ARG A 324 5.77 -29.47 6.65
CA ARG A 324 6.34 -28.87 7.87
C ARG A 324 5.36 -27.87 8.51
N CYS A 325 4.77 -26.99 7.70
CA CYS A 325 3.81 -26.02 8.17
C CYS A 325 2.56 -26.69 8.78
N ASP A 326 2.02 -27.73 8.14
CA ASP A 326 0.89 -28.51 8.66
C ASP A 326 1.22 -29.17 10.01
N ALA A 327 2.44 -29.71 10.16
CA ALA A 327 2.89 -30.27 11.43
C ALA A 327 3.02 -29.20 12.53
N SER A 328 3.39 -27.96 12.18
CA SER A 328 3.44 -26.84 13.12
C SER A 328 2.04 -26.34 13.49
N ARG A 329 1.17 -26.15 12.50
CA ARG A 329 -0.25 -25.77 12.67
C ARG A 329 -1.00 -26.76 13.55
N ALA A 330 -0.73 -28.06 13.43
CA ALA A 330 -1.36 -29.09 14.27
C ALA A 330 -1.09 -28.93 15.78
N ARG A 331 -0.07 -28.13 16.17
CA ARG A 331 0.22 -27.79 17.58
C ARG A 331 -0.73 -26.74 18.15
N TYR A 332 -1.52 -26.08 17.31
CA TYR A 332 -2.49 -25.05 17.67
C TYR A 332 -3.91 -25.53 17.37
N PRO A 333 -4.43 -26.54 18.09
CA PRO A 333 -5.81 -26.96 17.90
C PRO A 333 -6.76 -25.85 18.38
N ASP A 334 -7.84 -25.63 17.62
CA ASP A 334 -8.94 -24.67 17.91
C ASP A 334 -9.55 -24.80 19.32
N ALA A 335 -9.26 -25.90 20.03
CA ALA A 335 -9.77 -26.24 21.36
C ALA A 335 -9.51 -25.19 22.45
N ASN A 336 -8.55 -24.28 22.26
CA ASN A 336 -8.21 -23.25 23.23
C ASN A 336 -8.76 -21.86 22.88
N GLY A 337 -9.45 -21.69 21.74
CA GLY A 337 -9.94 -20.37 21.30
C GLY A 337 -8.84 -19.34 21.06
N PHE A 338 -7.65 -19.79 20.67
CA PHE A 338 -6.49 -18.97 20.35
C PHE A 338 -5.86 -19.45 19.05
N THR A 339 -5.77 -18.55 18.10
CA THR A 339 -5.11 -18.74 16.80
C THR A 339 -3.87 -17.84 16.77
N PRO A 340 -2.65 -18.37 16.65
CA PRO A 340 -1.46 -17.51 16.62
C PRO A 340 -1.42 -16.67 15.33
N VAL A 341 -0.97 -15.40 15.43
CA VAL A 341 -0.77 -14.51 14.26
C VAL A 341 0.42 -14.95 13.40
N ASN A 342 1.43 -15.56 14.03
CA ASN A 342 2.63 -16.09 13.39
C ASN A 342 2.80 -17.55 13.78
N ILE A 343 2.97 -18.44 12.79
CA ILE A 343 3.17 -19.86 13.02
C ILE A 343 4.63 -20.20 12.72
N PRO A 344 5.42 -20.63 13.72
CA PRO A 344 6.79 -21.06 13.49
C PRO A 344 6.86 -22.19 12.46
N ASP A 345 7.98 -22.32 11.75
CA ASP A 345 8.23 -23.41 10.79
C ASP A 345 7.28 -23.44 9.56
N CYS A 346 6.50 -22.38 9.31
CA CYS A 346 5.70 -22.21 8.10
C CYS A 346 6.46 -21.40 7.03
N ASP A 347 7.41 -22.05 6.36
CA ASP A 347 8.29 -21.46 5.34
C ASP A 347 7.78 -21.66 3.89
N VAL A 348 6.48 -21.86 3.71
CA VAL A 348 5.87 -22.17 2.39
C VAL A 348 6.11 -21.05 1.38
N MET A 349 5.97 -19.78 1.80
CA MET A 349 6.26 -18.64 0.93
C MET A 349 7.71 -18.66 0.43
N TYR A 350 8.65 -18.91 1.34
CA TYR A 350 10.07 -19.01 0.99
C TYR A 350 10.32 -20.16 0.00
N ALA A 351 9.68 -21.32 0.19
CA ALA A 351 9.81 -22.42 -0.76
C ALA A 351 9.25 -22.09 -2.16
N VAL A 352 8.22 -21.24 -2.22
CA VAL A 352 7.65 -20.73 -3.48
C VAL A 352 8.55 -19.69 -4.14
N THR A 353 9.20 -18.80 -3.38
CA THR A 353 10.05 -17.73 -3.95
C THR A 353 11.48 -18.19 -4.22
N SER A 354 11.99 -19.18 -3.48
CA SER A 354 13.40 -19.60 -3.56
C SER A 354 13.88 -19.95 -4.98
N PRO A 355 13.09 -20.58 -5.88
CA PRO A 355 13.52 -20.83 -7.25
C PRO A 355 13.78 -19.56 -8.08
N PHE A 356 13.23 -18.43 -7.65
CA PHE A 356 13.40 -17.12 -8.27
C PHE A 356 14.51 -16.29 -7.62
N ASP A 357 14.95 -16.70 -6.42
CA ASP A 357 16.01 -16.04 -5.64
C ASP A 357 17.37 -16.71 -5.82
N GLN A 358 17.37 -17.97 -6.27
CA GLN A 358 18.55 -18.84 -6.32
C GLN A 358 19.13 -18.98 -7.73
N ASP A 359 20.39 -19.42 -7.76
CA ASP A 359 21.04 -19.93 -8.97
C ASP A 359 20.16 -21.07 -9.51
N VAL A 360 19.45 -20.82 -10.61
CA VAL A 360 18.66 -21.84 -11.32
C VAL A 360 19.59 -23.03 -11.57
N ALA A 361 19.09 -24.27 -11.60
CA ALA A 361 19.86 -25.51 -11.69
C ALA A 361 20.90 -25.62 -12.85
N ASP A 362 21.01 -24.61 -13.72
CA ASP A 362 22.09 -24.43 -14.70
C ASP A 362 23.29 -23.60 -14.19
N GLY A 363 23.27 -23.17 -12.92
CA GLY A 363 24.32 -22.36 -12.29
C GLY A 363 24.37 -20.92 -12.76
N SER A 364 23.32 -20.41 -13.42
CA SER A 364 23.22 -19.01 -13.81
C SER A 364 22.16 -18.28 -12.97
N PRO A 365 22.54 -17.25 -12.19
CA PRO A 365 21.57 -16.46 -11.43
C PRO A 365 20.56 -15.81 -12.37
N CYS A 366 19.30 -15.66 -11.92
CA CYS A 366 18.35 -14.74 -12.54
C CYS A 366 19.00 -13.35 -12.57
N ARG A 367 19.60 -13.02 -13.72
CA ARG A 367 20.34 -11.78 -13.92
C ARG A 367 19.67 -10.98 -15.00
N LEU A 368 19.18 -9.81 -14.62
CA LEU A 368 18.81 -8.77 -15.57
C LEU A 368 19.93 -7.73 -15.60
N ASN A 369 20.48 -7.51 -16.78
CA ASN A 369 21.58 -6.58 -17.02
C ASN A 369 22.82 -6.81 -16.12
N GLY A 370 23.08 -8.06 -15.72
CA GLY A 370 24.22 -8.44 -14.89
C GLY A 370 24.00 -8.30 -13.38
N LYS A 371 22.86 -7.80 -12.93
CA LYS A 371 22.47 -7.71 -11.50
C LYS A 371 21.59 -8.90 -11.12
N LYS A 372 21.78 -9.46 -9.92
CA LYS A 372 20.96 -10.54 -9.38
C LYS A 372 19.56 -9.99 -9.06
N THR A 373 18.53 -10.68 -9.54
CA THR A 373 17.13 -10.30 -9.36
C THR A 373 16.34 -11.44 -8.74
N CYS A 374 15.18 -11.10 -8.18
CA CYS A 374 14.18 -12.01 -7.62
C CYS A 374 12.77 -11.61 -8.04
N MET A 375 11.79 -12.46 -7.72
CA MET A 375 10.38 -12.14 -7.92
C MET A 375 9.95 -11.04 -6.96
N ASN A 376 9.09 -10.13 -7.43
CA ASN A 376 8.44 -9.18 -6.55
C ASN A 376 7.27 -9.88 -5.82
N VAL A 377 7.31 -9.94 -4.50
CA VAL A 377 6.26 -10.61 -3.69
C VAL A 377 4.91 -9.87 -3.68
N TYR A 378 4.90 -8.59 -4.07
CA TYR A 378 3.69 -7.77 -4.17
C TYR A 378 3.02 -7.86 -5.55
N ASP A 379 3.75 -8.28 -6.59
CA ASP A 379 3.22 -8.57 -7.92
C ASP A 379 4.10 -9.59 -8.64
N VAL A 380 3.61 -10.83 -8.77
CA VAL A 380 4.37 -11.94 -9.36
C VAL A 380 4.69 -11.79 -10.85
N ARG A 381 4.14 -10.76 -11.51
CA ARG A 381 4.48 -10.40 -12.89
C ARG A 381 5.76 -9.56 -12.96
N LEU A 382 6.17 -8.98 -11.84
CA LEU A 382 7.31 -8.10 -11.72
C LEU A 382 8.52 -8.83 -11.12
N VAL A 383 9.68 -8.20 -11.32
CA VAL A 383 10.97 -8.63 -10.80
C VAL A 383 11.63 -7.44 -10.13
N ASP A 384 12.40 -7.70 -9.08
CA ASP A 384 13.14 -6.69 -8.33
C ASP A 384 14.58 -7.18 -8.09
N ASP A 385 15.41 -6.28 -7.60
CA ASP A 385 16.78 -6.56 -7.21
C ASP A 385 16.81 -7.46 -5.97
N TRP A 386 17.69 -8.47 -5.97
CA TRP A 386 17.97 -9.26 -4.76
C TRP A 386 18.87 -8.45 -3.81
N PRO A 387 18.59 -8.40 -2.48
CA PRO A 387 17.56 -9.13 -1.73
C PRO A 387 16.22 -8.37 -1.53
N ALA A 388 16.00 -7.24 -2.20
CA ALA A 388 14.81 -6.42 -1.98
C ALA A 388 13.50 -7.11 -2.39
N CYS A 389 13.45 -7.81 -3.54
CA CYS A 389 12.35 -8.72 -3.90
C CYS A 389 10.92 -8.15 -3.77
N GLY A 390 10.77 -6.86 -4.06
CA GLY A 390 9.52 -6.11 -3.91
C GLY A 390 9.67 -4.90 -3.01
N MET A 391 10.68 -4.84 -2.14
CA MET A 391 10.87 -3.69 -1.23
C MET A 391 11.30 -2.40 -1.94
N ASN A 392 11.73 -2.44 -3.21
CA ASN A 392 11.93 -1.22 -4.01
C ASN A 392 10.67 -0.78 -4.79
N TRP A 393 9.58 -1.55 -4.71
CA TRP A 393 8.33 -1.27 -5.39
C TRP A 393 7.35 -0.57 -4.43
N PRO A 394 6.53 0.39 -4.93
CA PRO A 394 6.42 0.83 -6.32
C PRO A 394 7.49 1.85 -6.75
N PRO A 395 7.68 2.08 -8.07
CA PRO A 395 8.68 3.04 -8.57
C PRO A 395 8.54 4.48 -8.00
N ASP A 396 7.32 4.87 -7.62
CA ASP A 396 6.98 6.16 -7.02
C ASP A 396 7.58 6.35 -5.62
N LEU A 397 7.95 5.26 -4.92
CA LEU A 397 8.40 5.26 -3.53
C LEU A 397 9.61 6.18 -3.31
N GLY A 398 10.59 6.18 -4.22
CA GLY A 398 11.77 7.05 -4.12
C GLY A 398 11.42 8.55 -4.12
N ASP A 399 10.41 8.94 -4.89
CA ASP A 399 9.90 10.30 -4.90
C ASP A 399 9.09 10.60 -3.63
N VAL A 400 8.35 9.63 -3.10
CA VAL A 400 7.62 9.77 -1.81
C VAL A 400 8.59 10.05 -0.67
N TYR A 401 9.68 9.28 -0.56
CA TYR A 401 10.77 9.54 0.38
C TYR A 401 11.31 10.97 0.25
N THR A 402 11.58 11.40 -1.00
CA THR A 402 12.12 12.73 -1.27
C THR A 402 11.14 13.84 -0.86
N PHE A 403 9.84 13.65 -1.15
CA PHE A 403 8.79 14.61 -0.85
C PHE A 403 8.53 14.74 0.66
N LEU A 404 8.32 13.63 1.36
CA LEU A 404 7.97 13.63 2.79
C LEU A 404 9.15 14.00 3.69
N ARG A 405 10.39 13.85 3.23
CA ARG A 405 11.59 14.33 3.94
C ARG A 405 11.88 15.81 3.70
N TYR A 406 11.14 16.48 2.82
CA TYR A 406 11.39 17.89 2.54
C TYR A 406 10.89 18.78 3.71
N PRO A 407 11.74 19.63 4.33
CA PRO A 407 11.36 20.37 5.53
C PRO A 407 10.11 21.24 5.40
N ALA A 408 9.89 21.84 4.22
CA ALA A 408 8.68 22.64 3.97
C ALA A 408 7.41 21.77 3.94
N VAL A 409 7.50 20.51 3.48
CA VAL A 409 6.39 19.55 3.51
C VAL A 409 6.11 19.11 4.94
N VAL A 410 7.14 18.71 5.70
CA VAL A 410 7.00 18.34 7.12
C VAL A 410 6.35 19.46 7.93
N SER A 411 6.80 20.70 7.70
CA SER A 411 6.21 21.87 8.35
C SER A 411 4.77 22.16 7.90
N ALA A 412 4.45 21.98 6.61
CA ALA A 412 3.10 22.21 6.10
C ALA A 412 2.08 21.16 6.60
N LEU A 413 2.56 19.95 6.86
CA LEU A 413 1.79 18.83 7.42
C LEU A 413 1.68 18.86 8.95
N HIS A 414 2.34 19.81 9.63
CA HIS A 414 2.39 19.91 11.09
C HIS A 414 2.96 18.65 11.76
N ALA A 415 3.94 18.00 11.10
CA ALA A 415 4.52 16.71 11.48
C ALA A 415 5.81 16.84 12.34
N SER A 416 5.98 17.94 13.07
CA SER A 416 7.23 18.25 13.78
C SER A 416 7.41 17.53 15.12
N ALA A 417 6.49 16.63 15.51
CA ALA A 417 6.64 15.83 16.72
C ALA A 417 7.63 14.67 16.55
N HIS A 418 7.91 14.28 15.30
CA HIS A 418 8.85 13.21 14.97
C HIS A 418 10.22 13.81 14.66
N GLU A 419 11.26 13.40 15.42
CA GLU A 419 12.61 13.99 15.28
C GLU A 419 13.40 13.39 14.11
N THR A 420 13.07 12.18 13.67
CA THR A 420 13.77 11.50 12.58
C THR A 420 13.06 11.71 11.24
N ALA A 421 13.84 11.57 10.16
CA ALA A 421 13.32 11.66 8.81
C ALA A 421 12.28 10.56 8.56
N TRP A 422 11.22 10.91 7.82
CA TRP A 422 10.17 9.95 7.46
C TRP A 422 10.77 8.70 6.79
N VAL A 423 10.27 7.54 7.19
CA VAL A 423 10.50 6.26 6.52
C VAL A 423 9.16 5.64 6.18
N GLU A 424 9.12 4.86 5.10
CA GLU A 424 7.91 4.15 4.69
C GLU A 424 7.52 3.13 5.75
N CYS A 425 8.42 2.20 6.06
CA CYS A 425 8.23 1.17 7.07
C CYS A 425 9.33 1.23 8.13
N ASP A 426 8.96 1.32 9.41
CA ASP A 426 9.90 1.24 10.53
C ASP A 426 10.00 -0.21 11.04
N GLY A 427 11.12 -0.87 10.74
CA GLY A 427 11.37 -2.25 11.14
C GLY A 427 11.38 -2.47 12.66
N ARG A 428 11.60 -1.42 13.46
CA ARG A 428 11.52 -1.51 14.92
C ARG A 428 10.08 -1.65 15.41
N VAL A 429 9.13 -1.02 14.73
CA VAL A 429 7.71 -1.21 15.04
C VAL A 429 7.31 -2.67 14.84
N SER A 430 7.77 -3.30 13.75
CA SER A 430 7.52 -4.72 13.48
C SER A 430 8.21 -5.64 14.48
N SER A 431 9.49 -5.40 14.79
CA SER A 431 10.25 -6.29 15.67
C SER A 431 9.77 -6.27 17.13
N GLU A 432 9.23 -5.13 17.60
CA GLU A 432 8.67 -5.01 18.95
C GLU A 432 7.25 -5.60 19.05
N LEU A 433 6.53 -5.77 17.94
CA LEU A 433 5.18 -6.32 17.93
C LEU A 433 5.21 -7.87 18.03
N HIS A 434 5.43 -8.38 19.24
CA HIS A 434 5.69 -9.80 19.50
C HIS A 434 4.48 -10.74 19.30
N LEU A 435 3.26 -10.26 19.54
CA LEU A 435 2.00 -10.99 19.29
C LEU A 435 1.90 -12.35 19.99
N HIS A 436 2.36 -12.42 21.24
CA HIS A 436 2.34 -13.67 22.00
C HIS A 436 0.96 -14.01 22.56
N SER A 437 0.11 -13.00 22.77
CA SER A 437 -1.21 -13.17 23.38
C SER A 437 -2.36 -12.73 22.48
N SER A 438 -2.10 -11.91 21.47
CA SER A 438 -3.08 -11.55 20.44
C SER A 438 -3.43 -12.77 19.59
N THR A 439 -4.73 -13.06 19.45
CA THR A 439 -5.22 -14.06 18.50
C THR A 439 -5.25 -13.48 17.09
N ALA A 440 -5.22 -14.34 16.08
CA ALA A 440 -5.37 -13.93 14.70
C ALA A 440 -6.75 -13.30 14.48
N ALA A 441 -6.78 -12.22 13.70
CA ALA A 441 -7.96 -11.40 13.50
C ALA A 441 -9.16 -12.14 12.89
N VAL A 442 -8.94 -13.30 12.25
CA VAL A 442 -10.03 -14.18 11.78
C VAL A 442 -11.03 -14.54 12.89
N ASP A 443 -10.57 -14.68 14.13
CA ASP A 443 -11.42 -15.05 15.28
C ASP A 443 -12.39 -13.91 15.68
N LEU A 444 -12.08 -12.67 15.30
CA LEU A 444 -12.89 -11.49 15.62
C LEU A 444 -13.98 -11.23 14.57
N ILE A 445 -13.75 -11.65 13.31
CA ILE A 445 -14.64 -11.35 12.17
C ILE A 445 -16.08 -11.87 12.38
N PRO A 446 -16.32 -13.10 12.88
CA PRO A 446 -17.68 -13.56 13.14
C PRO A 446 -18.45 -12.68 14.13
N GLY A 447 -17.77 -12.17 15.17
CA GLY A 447 -18.35 -11.25 16.15
C GLY A 447 -18.70 -9.89 15.54
N ILE A 448 -17.82 -9.37 14.68
CA ILE A 448 -18.03 -8.11 13.93
C ILE A 448 -19.25 -8.23 13.01
N LEU A 449 -19.34 -9.32 12.23
CA LEU A 449 -20.48 -9.60 11.37
C LEU A 449 -21.79 -9.74 12.16
N ALA A 450 -21.74 -10.42 13.33
CA ALA A 450 -22.89 -10.59 14.21
C ALA A 450 -23.37 -9.27 14.83
N ALA A 451 -22.46 -8.30 15.04
CA ALA A 451 -22.81 -6.94 15.46
C ALA A 451 -23.47 -6.11 14.34
N GLY A 452 -23.62 -6.67 13.13
CA GLY A 452 -24.25 -6.00 11.98
C GLY A 452 -23.32 -5.07 11.20
N VAL A 453 -22.01 -5.15 11.46
CA VAL A 453 -20.98 -4.42 10.70
C VAL A 453 -20.74 -5.15 9.37
N GLN A 454 -20.71 -4.40 8.26
CA GLN A 454 -20.41 -4.95 6.95
C GLN A 454 -18.91 -5.20 6.81
N VAL A 455 -18.51 -6.33 6.25
CA VAL A 455 -17.11 -6.68 6.05
C VAL A 455 -16.87 -6.87 4.56
N MET A 456 -15.90 -6.17 4.00
CA MET A 456 -15.40 -6.39 2.65
C MET A 456 -13.97 -6.91 2.70
N MET A 457 -13.72 -8.01 2.00
CA MET A 457 -12.38 -8.48 1.67
C MET A 457 -12.17 -8.28 0.18
N PHE A 458 -11.12 -7.59 -0.21
CA PHE A 458 -10.75 -7.46 -1.62
C PHE A 458 -9.32 -7.90 -1.86
N ALA A 459 -9.05 -8.50 -3.02
CA ALA A 459 -7.73 -9.05 -3.33
C ALA A 459 -7.35 -8.79 -4.79
N GLY A 460 -6.15 -8.26 -5.00
CA GLY A 460 -5.45 -8.29 -6.28
C GLY A 460 -5.05 -9.71 -6.66
N ALA A 461 -5.28 -10.10 -7.92
CA ALA A 461 -5.05 -11.46 -8.36
C ALA A 461 -3.57 -11.82 -8.56
N GLU A 462 -2.65 -10.86 -8.56
CA GLU A 462 -1.21 -11.07 -8.80
C GLU A 462 -0.35 -10.87 -7.55
N ASP A 463 -0.97 -10.55 -6.42
CA ASP A 463 -0.30 -10.51 -5.13
C ASP A 463 0.08 -11.92 -4.67
N LEU A 464 1.33 -12.12 -4.25
CA LEU A 464 1.79 -13.35 -3.62
C LEU A 464 1.68 -13.27 -2.10
N ILE A 465 2.21 -12.21 -1.48
CA ILE A 465 2.42 -12.14 -0.03
C ILE A 465 1.11 -12.31 0.75
N CYS A 466 0.01 -11.71 0.25
CA CYS A 466 -1.34 -11.89 0.78
C CYS A 466 -2.30 -12.36 -0.31
N ASN A 467 -1.87 -13.40 -1.04
CA ASN A 467 -2.58 -13.91 -2.21
C ASN A 467 -4.07 -14.21 -1.96
N TYR A 468 -4.85 -14.03 -3.03
CA TYR A 468 -6.29 -14.27 -2.99
C TYR A 468 -6.66 -15.73 -2.65
N LYS A 469 -5.78 -16.72 -2.89
CA LYS A 469 -6.06 -18.12 -2.52
C LYS A 469 -6.10 -18.32 -1.02
N GLY A 470 -5.18 -17.72 -0.29
CA GLY A 470 -5.21 -17.72 1.17
C GLY A 470 -6.51 -17.11 1.71
N ILE A 471 -6.96 -16.00 1.12
CA ILE A 471 -8.21 -15.33 1.50
C ILE A 471 -9.44 -16.21 1.16
N GLU A 472 -9.47 -16.82 -0.03
CA GLU A 472 -10.54 -17.76 -0.42
C GLU A 472 -10.60 -18.95 0.55
N ARG A 473 -9.44 -19.53 0.92
CA ARG A 473 -9.38 -20.63 1.91
C ARG A 473 -9.88 -20.21 3.28
N MET A 474 -9.48 -19.03 3.76
CA MET A 474 -10.01 -18.45 5.01
C MET A 474 -11.53 -18.38 4.96
N LEU A 475 -12.09 -17.78 3.89
CA LEU A 475 -13.54 -17.65 3.72
C LEU A 475 -14.23 -19.01 3.72
N ASP A 476 -13.66 -20.02 3.06
CA ASP A 476 -14.22 -21.37 2.97
C ASP A 476 -14.25 -22.11 4.32
N HIS A 477 -13.33 -21.80 5.24
CA HIS A 477 -13.24 -22.45 6.55
C HIS A 477 -13.90 -21.63 7.68
N MET A 478 -14.05 -20.32 7.50
CA MET A 478 -14.64 -19.46 8.51
C MET A 478 -16.13 -19.76 8.72
N HIS A 479 -16.55 -19.85 9.98
CA HIS A 479 -17.94 -20.04 10.37
C HIS A 479 -18.53 -18.76 10.94
N TRP A 480 -19.58 -18.24 10.32
CA TRP A 480 -20.37 -17.11 10.83
C TRP A 480 -21.83 -17.31 10.48
N GLY A 481 -22.76 -16.57 11.08
CA GLY A 481 -24.18 -16.59 10.69
C GLY A 481 -24.81 -17.98 10.53
N GLY A 482 -24.37 -18.96 11.33
CA GLY A 482 -24.87 -20.35 11.35
C GLY A 482 -24.41 -21.28 10.22
N VAL A 483 -23.52 -20.84 9.31
CA VAL A 483 -23.03 -21.67 8.18
C VAL A 483 -21.56 -21.36 7.92
N THR A 484 -20.77 -22.40 7.62
CA THR A 484 -19.36 -22.28 7.22
C THR A 484 -19.26 -21.90 5.74
N GLY A 485 -18.28 -21.06 5.39
CA GLY A 485 -18.10 -20.63 4.00
C GLY A 485 -19.11 -19.58 3.56
N MET A 486 -19.07 -19.21 2.28
CA MET A 486 -20.04 -18.28 1.68
C MET A 486 -21.45 -18.89 1.50
N GLY A 487 -21.71 -20.08 2.05
CA GLY A 487 -22.99 -20.79 1.94
C GLY A 487 -23.35 -21.09 0.48
N ASN A 488 -24.58 -20.76 0.08
CA ASN A 488 -25.06 -20.96 -1.31
C ASN A 488 -24.82 -19.74 -2.21
N SER A 489 -24.08 -18.73 -1.73
CA SER A 489 -23.79 -17.53 -2.52
C SER A 489 -22.88 -17.86 -3.70
N THR A 490 -23.17 -17.28 -4.86
CA THR A 490 -22.40 -17.48 -6.09
C THR A 490 -21.51 -16.29 -6.41
N ARG A 491 -20.32 -16.54 -6.98
CA ARG A 491 -19.46 -15.49 -7.51
C ARG A 491 -20.05 -14.94 -8.81
N GLU A 492 -20.21 -13.64 -8.87
CA GLU A 492 -20.72 -12.91 -10.04
C GLU A 492 -19.58 -12.16 -10.73
N GLY A 493 -19.67 -12.00 -12.05
CA GLY A 493 -18.72 -11.19 -12.81
C GLY A 493 -18.94 -9.70 -12.55
N TRP A 494 -17.86 -8.96 -12.32
CA TRP A 494 -17.88 -7.51 -12.18
C TRP A 494 -17.21 -6.84 -13.37
N SER A 495 -17.86 -5.81 -13.91
CA SER A 495 -17.38 -5.03 -15.05
C SER A 495 -17.54 -3.54 -14.83
N LEU A 496 -16.59 -2.76 -15.34
CA LEU A 496 -16.58 -1.31 -15.37
C LEU A 496 -16.42 -0.83 -16.82
N ASN A 497 -17.31 0.03 -17.30
CA ASN A 497 -17.39 0.55 -18.66
C ASN A 497 -17.46 -0.56 -19.73
N GLY A 498 -18.15 -1.66 -19.43
CA GLY A 498 -18.23 -2.84 -20.29
C GLY A 498 -16.96 -3.71 -20.28
N THR A 499 -15.92 -3.31 -19.54
CA THR A 499 -14.70 -4.09 -19.34
C THR A 499 -14.84 -4.93 -18.08
N LYS A 500 -14.66 -6.24 -18.17
CA LYS A 500 -14.60 -7.10 -16.97
C LYS A 500 -13.38 -6.71 -16.15
N VAL A 501 -13.56 -6.51 -14.85
CA VAL A 501 -12.50 -6.09 -13.90
C VAL A 501 -12.27 -7.10 -12.79
N GLY A 502 -13.26 -7.94 -12.48
CA GLY A 502 -13.13 -8.91 -11.40
C GLY A 502 -14.34 -9.80 -11.19
N GLU A 503 -14.37 -10.36 -9.98
CA GLU A 503 -15.43 -11.20 -9.44
C GLU A 503 -15.92 -10.60 -8.11
N TRP A 504 -17.21 -10.76 -7.83
CA TRP A 504 -17.87 -10.22 -6.65
C TRP A 504 -18.76 -11.29 -6.02
N GLN A 505 -18.76 -11.40 -4.70
CA GLN A 505 -19.59 -12.36 -3.99
C GLN A 505 -20.03 -11.79 -2.65
N GLU A 506 -21.31 -11.95 -2.31
CA GLU A 506 -21.85 -11.46 -1.04
C GLU A 506 -22.57 -12.56 -0.28
N ALA A 507 -22.33 -12.64 1.03
CA ALA A 507 -23.04 -13.55 1.91
C ALA A 507 -23.08 -12.98 3.32
N ARG A 508 -24.29 -12.71 3.85
CA ARG A 508 -24.52 -12.43 5.28
C ARG A 508 -23.59 -11.33 5.83
N ASN A 509 -23.62 -10.16 5.18
CA ASN A 509 -22.78 -8.98 5.47
C ASN A 509 -21.28 -9.12 5.16
N MET A 510 -20.82 -10.26 4.62
CA MET A 510 -19.49 -10.42 4.03
C MET A 510 -19.56 -10.17 2.52
N THR A 511 -18.66 -9.33 2.01
CA THR A 511 -18.44 -9.09 0.58
C THR A 511 -17.01 -9.51 0.24
N TYR A 512 -16.84 -10.39 -0.74
CA TYR A 512 -15.55 -10.76 -1.29
C TYR A 512 -15.41 -10.25 -2.72
N VAL A 513 -14.29 -9.58 -3.02
CA VAL A 513 -14.00 -9.03 -4.34
C VAL A 513 -12.61 -9.50 -4.79
N LYS A 514 -12.52 -10.06 -5.99
CA LYS A 514 -11.24 -10.44 -6.61
C LYS A 514 -11.00 -9.64 -7.88
N VAL A 515 -9.89 -8.92 -7.94
CA VAL A 515 -9.52 -8.03 -9.06
C VAL A 515 -8.50 -8.72 -9.96
N ARG A 516 -8.94 -9.23 -11.11
CA ARG A 516 -8.18 -10.22 -11.92
C ARG A 516 -8.03 -9.89 -13.40
N GLU A 517 -8.81 -8.96 -13.95
CA GLU A 517 -8.91 -8.79 -15.42
C GLU A 517 -8.18 -7.54 -15.93
N ILE A 518 -7.87 -7.50 -17.24
CA ILE A 518 -7.14 -6.51 -18.10
C ILE A 518 -5.86 -5.86 -17.53
N TYR A 519 -5.82 -5.54 -16.24
CA TYR A 519 -4.71 -4.92 -15.54
C TYR A 519 -4.27 -5.68 -14.29
N SER A 520 -5.05 -6.65 -13.78
CA SER A 520 -4.87 -7.48 -12.56
C SER A 520 -4.22 -6.76 -11.36
N GLY A 521 -4.91 -6.71 -10.22
CA GLY A 521 -4.34 -6.03 -9.03
C GLY A 521 -3.11 -6.75 -8.47
N SER A 522 -2.11 -5.95 -8.10
CA SER A 522 -0.99 -6.30 -7.20
C SER A 522 -1.47 -6.33 -5.74
N HIS A 523 -0.53 -6.30 -4.79
CA HIS A 523 -0.80 -6.09 -3.38
C HIS A 523 -1.53 -4.76 -3.13
N MET A 524 -1.08 -3.67 -3.77
CA MET A 524 -1.69 -2.34 -3.67
C MET A 524 -2.70 -2.14 -4.82
N VAL A 525 -3.90 -2.72 -4.70
CA VAL A 525 -4.92 -2.66 -5.76
C VAL A 525 -5.28 -1.21 -6.14
N GLY A 526 -5.22 -0.28 -5.18
CA GLY A 526 -5.46 1.15 -5.42
C GLY A 526 -4.38 1.83 -6.26
N PHE A 527 -3.14 1.35 -6.19
CA PHE A 527 -2.03 1.81 -7.02
C PHE A 527 -2.26 1.42 -8.49
N ASP A 528 -2.60 0.15 -8.76
CA ASP A 528 -2.79 -0.33 -10.13
C ASP A 528 -4.06 0.21 -10.77
N LEU A 529 -5.14 0.25 -9.99
CA LEU A 529 -6.51 0.37 -10.50
C LEU A 529 -7.39 1.32 -9.68
N PRO A 530 -7.03 2.62 -9.58
CA PRO A 530 -7.74 3.59 -8.75
C PRO A 530 -9.23 3.73 -9.12
N ALA A 531 -9.57 3.73 -10.42
CA ALA A 531 -10.97 3.82 -10.85
C ALA A 531 -11.80 2.58 -10.44
N VAL A 532 -11.17 1.40 -10.40
CA VAL A 532 -11.83 0.14 -10.03
C VAL A 532 -12.07 0.10 -8.52
N THR A 533 -11.07 0.44 -7.71
CA THR A 533 -11.23 0.50 -6.26
C THR A 533 -12.20 1.59 -5.82
N SER A 534 -12.26 2.72 -6.54
CA SER A 534 -13.26 3.76 -6.31
C SER A 534 -14.70 3.26 -6.55
N ASP A 535 -14.96 2.53 -7.64
CA ASP A 535 -16.27 1.92 -7.85
C ASP A 535 -16.58 0.88 -6.76
N MET A 536 -15.63 0.02 -6.44
CA MET A 536 -15.76 -1.00 -5.38
C MET A 536 -16.17 -0.39 -4.03
N ILE A 537 -15.41 0.59 -3.53
CA ILE A 537 -15.66 1.15 -2.19
C ILE A 537 -16.96 1.94 -2.16
N THR A 538 -17.29 2.65 -3.24
CA THR A 538 -18.53 3.41 -3.28
C THR A 538 -19.75 2.47 -3.34
N ARG A 539 -19.61 1.28 -3.96
CA ARG A 539 -20.65 0.24 -3.96
C ARG A 539 -20.82 -0.33 -2.55
N PHE A 540 -19.71 -0.67 -1.90
CA PHE A 540 -19.69 -1.13 -0.50
C PHE A 540 -20.40 -0.15 0.46
N MET A 541 -20.10 1.14 0.35
CA MET A 541 -20.69 2.17 1.20
C MET A 541 -22.12 2.60 0.79
N GLY A 542 -22.69 1.98 -0.26
CA GLY A 542 -23.99 2.31 -0.82
C GLY A 542 -24.11 3.78 -1.21
N VAL A 543 -23.14 4.30 -1.98
CA VAL A 543 -23.20 5.66 -2.53
C VAL A 543 -24.31 5.75 -3.57
N ASP A 544 -25.28 6.64 -3.31
CA ASP A 544 -26.42 6.89 -4.18
C ASP A 544 -26.10 8.03 -5.15
N TYR A 545 -25.70 7.68 -6.36
CA TYR A 545 -25.41 8.66 -7.42
C TYR A 545 -26.66 9.38 -7.94
N GLY A 546 -27.86 8.82 -7.75
CA GLY A 546 -29.12 9.48 -8.12
C GLY A 546 -29.40 10.74 -7.31
N ALA A 547 -28.80 10.86 -6.12
CA ALA A 547 -28.88 12.05 -5.28
C ALA A 547 -28.00 13.23 -5.76
N LEU A 548 -27.21 13.07 -6.83
CA LEU A 548 -26.36 14.13 -7.38
C LEU A 548 -27.18 15.09 -8.28
N PRO A 549 -27.24 16.40 -7.98
CA PRO A 549 -28.01 17.35 -8.77
C PRO A 549 -27.48 17.50 -10.21
N GLY A 550 -28.36 17.47 -11.22
CA GLY A 550 -28.06 17.95 -12.59
C GLY A 550 -27.32 16.98 -13.53
N HIS A 551 -27.31 15.67 -13.25
CA HIS A 551 -26.51 14.72 -14.02
C HIS A 551 -27.33 13.66 -14.77
N GLN A 552 -26.87 13.25 -15.96
CA GLN A 552 -27.50 12.19 -16.75
C GLN A 552 -26.98 10.81 -16.34
N ALA A 553 -27.92 9.87 -16.17
CA ALA A 553 -27.64 8.48 -15.83
C ALA A 553 -26.94 7.73 -16.97
N THR A 554 -25.75 7.20 -16.71
CA THR A 554 -25.11 6.16 -17.52
C THR A 554 -24.80 4.97 -16.60
N SER A 555 -24.73 3.74 -17.10
CA SER A 555 -24.30 2.59 -16.27
C SER A 555 -22.88 2.19 -16.69
N PRO A 556 -21.84 2.71 -16.05
CA PRO A 556 -20.47 2.28 -16.27
C PRO A 556 -20.04 1.19 -15.29
N SER A 557 -20.88 0.64 -14.41
CA SER A 557 -20.48 -0.49 -13.55
C SER A 557 -21.60 -1.51 -13.44
N LYS A 558 -21.26 -2.80 -13.48
CA LYS A 558 -22.21 -3.92 -13.41
C LYS A 558 -21.62 -5.10 -12.67
N VAL A 559 -22.37 -5.67 -11.73
CA VAL A 559 -22.05 -6.91 -11.03
C VAL A 559 -23.17 -7.91 -11.31
N GLY A 560 -22.84 -9.08 -11.86
CA GLY A 560 -23.86 -10.05 -12.27
C GLY A 560 -24.80 -9.42 -13.28
N ASP A 561 -26.10 -9.39 -12.97
CA ASP A 561 -27.13 -8.68 -13.75
C ASP A 561 -27.49 -7.30 -13.19
N GLU A 562 -26.90 -6.90 -12.06
CA GLU A 562 -27.17 -5.62 -11.41
C GLU A 562 -26.36 -4.48 -12.04
N ASP A 563 -27.06 -3.63 -12.79
CA ASP A 563 -26.52 -2.35 -13.26
C ASP A 563 -26.41 -1.34 -12.12
N ARG A 564 -25.23 -0.72 -11.99
CA ARG A 564 -25.05 0.45 -11.15
C ARG A 564 -25.01 1.69 -12.02
N VAL A 565 -26.10 2.46 -11.95
CA VAL A 565 -26.15 3.78 -12.57
C VAL A 565 -25.09 4.67 -11.90
N VAL A 566 -24.00 4.94 -12.61
CA VAL A 566 -23.03 5.96 -12.22
C VAL A 566 -23.18 7.11 -13.19
N VAL A 567 -23.52 8.25 -12.61
CA VAL A 567 -23.59 9.54 -13.27
C VAL A 567 -22.30 9.78 -14.08
N GLY A 568 -22.42 9.84 -15.40
CA GLY A 568 -21.37 10.34 -16.27
C GLY A 568 -21.33 11.86 -16.22
N LEU A 569 -20.14 12.45 -16.22
CA LEU A 569 -19.97 13.89 -16.37
C LEU A 569 -20.58 14.30 -17.73
N GLY A 570 -21.68 15.06 -17.67
CA GLY A 570 -22.49 15.41 -18.84
C GLY A 570 -21.71 16.19 -19.90
N LYS A 571 -22.02 15.90 -21.17
CA LYS A 571 -21.62 16.67 -22.35
C LYS A 571 -22.10 18.12 -22.23
N GLU A 572 -21.17 19.07 -22.18
CA GLU A 572 -21.43 20.40 -22.73
C GLU A 572 -21.01 20.42 -24.20
N GLU A 573 -21.98 20.60 -25.09
CA GLU A 573 -21.73 21.01 -26.47
C GLU A 573 -21.26 22.47 -26.48
N GLY A 574 -19.97 22.69 -26.70
CA GLY A 574 -19.45 24.05 -26.87
C GLY A 574 -17.94 24.18 -26.79
N LYS A 575 -17.21 23.62 -27.78
CA LYS A 575 -15.77 23.88 -28.01
C LYS A 575 -14.88 23.74 -26.76
N GLY A 576 -14.82 22.53 -26.22
CA GLY A 576 -13.89 22.14 -25.15
C GLY A 576 -14.05 20.66 -24.82
N GLY A 577 -13.91 19.79 -25.84
CA GLY A 577 -14.20 18.36 -25.69
C GLY A 577 -13.21 17.64 -24.77
N MET A 578 -13.68 17.26 -23.59
CA MET A 578 -13.10 16.22 -22.73
C MET A 578 -13.06 14.89 -23.50
N ALA A 579 -11.87 14.30 -23.59
CA ALA A 579 -11.67 12.89 -23.87
C ALA A 579 -11.49 12.17 -22.53
N LEU A 580 -12.40 11.26 -22.18
CA LEU A 580 -12.18 10.27 -21.13
C LEU A 580 -12.04 8.89 -21.80
N LEU A 581 -11.15 8.06 -21.23
CA LEU A 581 -10.78 6.70 -21.64
C LEU A 581 -9.66 6.55 -22.70
N LYS A 582 -8.66 7.43 -22.66
CA LYS A 582 -7.28 6.94 -22.78
C LYS A 582 -6.63 7.20 -21.43
N GLY A 583 -6.01 6.18 -20.83
CA GLY A 583 -4.99 6.43 -19.82
C GLY A 583 -4.10 7.57 -20.33
N GLY A 584 -3.78 8.51 -19.45
CA GLY A 584 -2.91 9.63 -19.82
C GLY A 584 -1.74 9.09 -20.64
N LYS A 585 -1.40 9.78 -21.72
CA LYS A 585 -0.15 9.51 -22.43
C LYS A 585 0.99 9.70 -21.44
N THR A 586 1.34 8.62 -20.80
CA THR A 586 2.60 8.38 -20.15
C THR A 586 3.60 8.14 -21.28
N ASP A 587 4.75 8.78 -21.22
CA ASP A 587 5.89 8.47 -22.09
C ASP A 587 6.50 7.08 -21.79
N TRP A 588 5.71 6.11 -21.29
CA TRP A 588 6.16 4.74 -21.03
C TRP A 588 6.14 3.83 -22.28
N GLU A 589 5.65 4.28 -23.43
CA GLU A 589 5.66 3.51 -24.68
C GLU A 589 7.02 3.44 -25.41
N VAL A 590 8.13 3.89 -24.80
CA VAL A 590 9.48 3.75 -25.39
C VAL A 590 10.46 3.09 -24.40
N SER A 591 10.23 1.82 -24.05
CA SER A 591 11.30 0.86 -23.71
C SER A 591 10.75 -0.56 -23.44
N GLN A 592 10.20 -1.23 -24.45
CA GLN A 592 9.92 -2.68 -24.37
C GLN A 592 10.61 -3.52 -25.45
N THR A 593 11.64 -3.01 -26.12
CA THR A 593 12.46 -3.83 -27.03
C THR A 593 13.76 -4.29 -26.37
N LYS A 594 13.67 -5.24 -25.43
CA LYS A 594 14.67 -6.29 -25.23
C LYS A 594 14.14 -7.34 -24.25
N TYR A 595 14.32 -8.61 -24.61
CA TYR A 595 13.90 -9.85 -23.96
C TYR A 595 12.55 -10.43 -24.44
N PRO A 596 12.55 -11.65 -25.04
CA PRO A 596 11.38 -12.23 -25.69
C PRO A 596 10.60 -13.14 -24.72
N SER A 597 9.45 -12.67 -24.23
CA SER A 597 8.43 -13.54 -23.63
C SER A 597 7.48 -14.03 -24.74
N ARG A 598 7.16 -15.32 -24.73
CA ARG A 598 6.26 -16.01 -25.70
C ARG A 598 4.90 -15.30 -25.86
N PRO A 599 4.26 -15.37 -27.05
CA PRO A 599 3.19 -14.45 -27.42
C PRO A 599 1.82 -14.85 -26.83
N PRO A 600 1.00 -13.89 -26.39
CA PRO A 600 -0.43 -14.11 -26.21
C PRO A 600 -1.12 -14.15 -27.58
N LEU A 601 -2.06 -15.08 -27.75
CA LEU A 601 -2.91 -15.18 -28.93
C LEU A 601 -3.86 -13.97 -29.02
N THR A 602 -3.73 -13.25 -30.15
CA THR A 602 -4.73 -12.38 -30.84
C THR A 602 -5.27 -11.17 -30.08
N HIS A 603 -5.03 -9.92 -30.51
CA HIS A 603 -5.69 -9.25 -31.64
C HIS A 603 -4.77 -8.26 -32.43
N SER A 604 -3.49 -8.10 -32.04
CA SER A 604 -2.57 -7.11 -32.62
C SER A 604 -1.93 -7.52 -33.96
N ALA A 605 -1.95 -8.81 -34.31
CA ALA A 605 -1.34 -9.32 -35.54
C ALA A 605 -2.05 -8.86 -36.82
N TRP A 606 -3.36 -8.61 -36.77
CA TRP A 606 -4.15 -8.20 -37.93
C TRP A 606 -3.89 -6.75 -38.37
N TYR A 607 -3.66 -5.85 -37.41
CA TYR A 607 -3.38 -4.44 -37.72
C TYR A 607 -2.00 -4.23 -38.33
N ASN A 608 -1.00 -5.00 -37.89
CA ASN A 608 0.36 -4.89 -38.43
C ASN A 608 0.48 -5.49 -39.84
N ALA A 609 -0.22 -6.59 -40.12
CA ALA A 609 -0.20 -7.19 -41.47
C ALA A 609 -0.83 -6.25 -42.51
N ILE A 610 -2.00 -5.67 -42.21
CA ILE A 610 -2.70 -4.77 -43.15
C ILE A 610 -1.90 -3.48 -43.37
N SER A 611 -1.28 -2.95 -42.32
CA SER A 611 -0.41 -1.76 -42.41
C SER A 611 0.85 -2.03 -43.23
N ALA A 612 1.48 -3.20 -43.04
CA ALA A 612 2.64 -3.62 -43.83
C ALA A 612 2.28 -3.84 -45.31
N PHE A 613 1.12 -4.44 -45.62
CA PHE A 613 0.65 -4.60 -46.99
C PHE A 613 0.31 -3.26 -47.67
N MET A 614 -0.28 -2.30 -46.94
CA MET A 614 -0.51 -0.94 -47.43
C MET A 614 0.79 -0.20 -47.75
N ILE A 615 1.78 -0.26 -46.85
CA ILE A 615 3.10 0.35 -47.06
C ILE A 615 3.81 -0.30 -48.25
N LEU A 616 3.75 -1.63 -48.36
CA LEU A 616 4.33 -2.35 -49.50
C LEU A 616 3.66 -1.96 -50.82
N PHE A 617 2.34 -1.81 -50.84
CA PHE A 617 1.60 -1.35 -52.03
C PHE A 617 1.97 0.09 -52.42
N ILE A 618 2.15 0.98 -51.45
CA ILE A 618 2.59 2.36 -51.69
C ILE A 618 4.01 2.37 -52.27
N LEU A 619 4.93 1.58 -51.70
CA LEU A 619 6.31 1.50 -52.17
C LEU A 619 6.40 0.90 -53.58
N VAL A 620 5.65 -0.17 -53.87
CA VAL A 620 5.55 -0.74 -55.21
C VAL A 620 4.95 0.27 -56.19
N GLY A 621 3.94 1.04 -55.77
CA GLY A 621 3.37 2.13 -56.55
C GLY A 621 4.37 3.22 -56.90
N ILE A 622 5.19 3.66 -55.94
CA ILE A 622 6.25 4.66 -56.15
C ILE A 622 7.31 4.13 -57.13
N VAL A 623 7.74 2.88 -56.97
CA VAL A 623 8.72 2.24 -57.87
C VAL A 623 8.15 2.09 -59.28
N ALA A 624 6.88 1.68 -59.40
CA ALA A 624 6.19 1.59 -60.69
C ALA A 624 6.06 2.97 -61.36
N LEU A 625 5.75 4.02 -60.61
CA LEU A 625 5.70 5.40 -61.10
C LEU A 625 7.07 5.85 -61.60
N TYR A 626 8.14 5.57 -60.84
CA TYR A 626 9.51 5.89 -61.22
C TYR A 626 9.90 5.22 -62.54
N PHE A 627 9.63 3.93 -62.71
CA PHE A 627 9.91 3.23 -63.96
C PHE A 627 9.00 3.69 -65.11
N TYR A 628 7.74 4.03 -64.84
CA TYR A 628 6.83 4.61 -65.83
C TYR A 628 7.36 5.94 -66.38
N PHE A 629 7.76 6.87 -65.51
CA PHE A 629 8.34 8.15 -65.93
C PHE A 629 9.74 8.00 -66.56
N ARG A 630 10.55 7.05 -66.09
CA ARG A 630 11.86 6.75 -66.70
C ARG A 630 11.71 6.12 -68.11
N ARG A 631 10.67 5.31 -68.34
CA ARG A 631 10.34 4.77 -69.66
C ARG A 631 9.77 5.85 -70.59
N ARG A 632 8.95 6.77 -70.08
CA ARG A 632 8.41 7.92 -70.84
C ARG A 632 9.49 8.98 -71.18
N GLY A 633 10.47 9.16 -70.30
CA GLY A 633 11.64 10.05 -70.52
C GLY A 633 12.63 9.53 -71.57
N ARG A 634 12.71 8.22 -71.79
CA ARG A 634 13.51 7.62 -72.88
C ARG A 634 12.80 7.62 -74.24
N VAL A 635 11.47 7.74 -74.27
CA VAL A 635 10.70 7.88 -75.52
C VAL A 635 10.67 9.35 -76.01
N ARG A 636 10.81 10.34 -75.11
CA ARG A 636 10.91 11.77 -75.48
C ARG A 636 12.30 12.24 -75.96
N ARG A 637 13.37 11.45 -75.80
CA ARG A 637 14.73 11.77 -76.31
C ARG A 637 15.06 11.15 -77.68
N ARG A 638 14.09 10.55 -78.38
CA ARG A 638 14.25 10.05 -79.77
C ARG A 638 13.49 10.88 -80.83
N VAL A 639 12.87 12.01 -80.47
CA VAL A 639 12.07 12.85 -81.39
C VAL A 639 12.51 14.33 -81.41
N ALA A 640 13.72 14.64 -80.96
CA ALA A 640 14.26 16.00 -81.09
C ALA A 640 15.69 15.95 -81.63
N LEU A 641 15.82 15.52 -82.88
CA LEU A 641 17.01 15.72 -83.71
C LEU A 641 16.53 16.34 -85.03
N GLY A 642 17.00 17.56 -85.29
CA GLY A 642 17.08 18.14 -86.62
C GLY A 642 16.01 19.17 -86.96
N VAL A 643 16.28 20.46 -86.67
CA VAL A 643 16.33 21.55 -87.67
C VAL A 643 17.29 22.65 -87.12
N GLY A 644 18.32 23.01 -87.90
CA GLY A 644 19.24 24.14 -87.66
C GLY A 644 18.66 25.47 -88.16
N ARG A 645 19.36 26.60 -88.31
CA ARG A 645 20.76 27.02 -88.13
C ARG A 645 20.71 28.57 -88.23
N ASP A 646 21.66 29.24 -87.56
CA ASP A 646 22.23 30.57 -87.84
C ASP A 646 21.61 31.89 -87.31
N ALA A 647 22.57 32.78 -86.98
CA ALA A 647 22.58 34.19 -86.53
C ALA A 647 22.42 34.43 -85.01
N ASP A 648 23.46 34.37 -84.18
CA ASP A 648 24.70 35.20 -84.03
C ASP A 648 24.55 36.51 -83.23
N ALA A 649 25.51 36.64 -82.30
CA ALA A 649 25.98 37.80 -81.52
C ALA A 649 25.25 38.16 -80.20
N ALA A 650 25.89 37.72 -79.10
CA ALA A 650 26.42 38.53 -77.99
C ALA A 650 25.99 38.08 -76.58
N GLU A 651 26.73 37.14 -75.97
CA GLU A 651 27.68 37.43 -74.88
C GLU A 651 28.47 36.14 -74.54
N ARG A 652 29.80 36.22 -74.69
CA ARG A 652 30.82 35.20 -74.38
C ARG A 652 31.54 35.71 -73.10
N VAL A 653 32.04 34.92 -72.16
CA VAL A 653 33.14 33.94 -72.22
C VAL A 653 33.15 33.12 -70.90
N PRO A 654 33.73 31.90 -70.90
CA PRO A 654 33.49 30.81 -69.96
C PRO A 654 34.75 30.37 -69.18
N LEU A 655 34.61 29.22 -68.51
CA LEU A 655 35.63 28.29 -67.99
C LEU A 655 37.04 28.38 -68.62
N GLY A 656 38.05 28.39 -67.75
CA GLY A 656 39.03 27.30 -67.71
C GLY A 656 40.49 27.61 -68.06
N ARG A 657 41.33 27.36 -67.04
CA ARG A 657 42.66 26.70 -67.07
C ARG A 657 43.94 27.48 -67.42
N VAL A 658 44.98 26.94 -66.77
CA VAL A 658 46.43 26.95 -67.00
C VAL A 658 47.21 27.98 -66.17
N ASP A 659 47.91 27.44 -65.16
CA ASP A 659 49.33 27.60 -64.73
C ASP A 659 50.21 28.63 -65.47
N PRO A 660 51.44 28.93 -65.00
CA PRO A 660 52.06 28.80 -63.66
C PRO A 660 52.82 30.10 -63.30
N ASP A 661 53.64 30.02 -62.25
CA ASP A 661 54.83 30.84 -62.02
C ASP A 661 54.71 32.32 -61.62
N ALA A 662 55.52 32.57 -60.58
CA ALA A 662 56.27 33.77 -60.29
C ALA A 662 55.45 34.95 -59.75
N ALA A 663 55.85 35.58 -58.65
CA ALA A 663 57.18 35.69 -58.05
C ALA A 663 56.94 36.28 -56.65
N GLU A 664 57.78 36.16 -55.63
CA GLU A 664 59.08 35.53 -55.38
C GLU A 664 59.32 35.90 -53.90
N GLU A 665 59.62 34.95 -53.02
CA GLU A 665 60.96 34.44 -52.70
C GLU A 665 61.75 35.28 -51.69
N TYR A 666 62.33 34.50 -50.76
CA TYR A 666 63.61 34.61 -50.06
C TYR A 666 64.07 35.95 -49.47
N GLU A 667 64.40 35.89 -48.18
CA GLU A 667 65.80 36.02 -47.79
C GLU A 667 66.18 34.96 -46.73
N LEU A 668 67.19 34.17 -47.09
CA LEU A 668 68.14 33.50 -46.21
C LEU A 668 69.12 34.55 -45.66
N ASP A 669 69.48 34.49 -44.38
CA ASP A 669 70.86 34.26 -43.90
C ASP A 669 71.10 34.74 -42.46
N ASP A 670 71.94 33.95 -41.78
CA ASP A 670 72.94 34.27 -40.75
C ASP A 670 72.51 34.80 -39.38
N ALA A 671 72.69 33.98 -38.33
CA ALA A 671 73.82 34.00 -37.37
C ALA A 671 73.61 35.06 -36.26
N GLU A 672 73.70 34.81 -34.96
CA GLU A 672 74.76 34.15 -34.20
C GLU A 672 74.34 34.09 -32.69
N ARG A 673 74.93 33.16 -31.91
CA ARG A 673 75.02 33.09 -30.41
C ARG A 673 73.73 32.69 -29.64
N GLY A 674 73.68 31.57 -28.91
CA GLY A 674 74.57 31.09 -27.82
C GLY A 674 74.11 31.72 -26.49
N ALA A 675 73.69 31.06 -25.41
CA ALA A 675 73.91 29.72 -24.85
C ALA A 675 72.62 29.27 -24.09
N GLY A 676 72.27 27.99 -23.86
CA GLY A 676 73.08 26.85 -23.38
C GLY A 676 73.20 26.94 -21.85
N GLY A 677 72.82 25.97 -21.01
CA GLY A 677 72.34 24.59 -21.13
C GLY A 677 71.87 24.14 -19.72
N GLY A 678 71.43 22.93 -19.42
CA GLY A 678 71.43 21.60 -20.05
C GLY A 678 71.03 20.61 -18.92
N GLY A 679 70.72 19.33 -19.09
CA GLY A 679 70.58 18.35 -20.18
C GLY A 679 69.76 17.19 -19.58
N GLY A 680 68.96 16.40 -20.32
CA GLY A 680 69.39 15.31 -21.22
C GLY A 680 69.90 14.10 -20.42
N ARG A 681 69.57 12.82 -20.67
CA ARG A 681 68.84 12.10 -21.72
C ARG A 681 68.88 10.60 -21.31
N SER A 682 67.79 9.83 -21.52
CA SER A 682 67.66 8.41 -21.97
C SER A 682 68.69 7.27 -21.61
N PRO A 683 68.43 5.99 -21.94
CA PRO A 683 67.20 5.18 -21.88
C PRO A 683 67.43 3.69 -21.41
N GLY A 684 66.36 2.91 -21.24
CA GLY A 684 66.35 1.51 -21.71
C GLY A 684 66.27 0.35 -20.70
N LYS A 685 65.09 -0.31 -20.72
CA LYS A 685 64.79 -1.77 -20.65
C LYS A 685 65.15 -2.62 -19.39
N ALA A 686 64.04 -3.15 -18.83
CA ALA A 686 63.75 -4.57 -18.55
C ALA A 686 64.40 -5.28 -17.34
N GLY A 687 63.53 -5.89 -16.52
CA GLY A 687 63.83 -7.18 -15.87
C GLY A 687 63.47 -7.34 -14.39
N LYS A 688 62.36 -8.06 -14.14
CA LYS A 688 62.12 -9.08 -13.10
C LYS A 688 62.64 -8.88 -11.65
N GLY A 689 61.73 -9.13 -10.70
CA GLY A 689 61.99 -10.17 -9.68
C GLY A 689 61.85 -9.80 -8.20
N ARG A 690 60.71 -10.21 -7.62
CA ARG A 690 60.49 -10.78 -6.26
C ARG A 690 61.57 -10.58 -5.17
N GLY A 691 61.11 -10.02 -4.04
CA GLY A 691 60.89 -10.80 -2.81
C GLY A 691 61.89 -10.65 -1.65
N ARG A 692 61.31 -10.75 -0.44
CA ARG A 692 61.91 -10.87 0.92
C ARG A 692 62.52 -9.56 1.46
N GLY A 693 62.16 -9.04 2.63
CA GLY A 693 61.72 -9.70 3.86
C GLY A 693 62.78 -9.45 4.93
N LYS A 694 62.40 -8.87 6.07
CA LYS A 694 63.14 -8.96 7.35
C LYS A 694 62.25 -8.44 8.48
N GLY A 695 61.84 -9.37 9.35
CA GLY A 695 61.27 -9.05 10.65
C GLY A 695 62.34 -8.95 11.74
N LYS A 696 61.86 -8.62 12.94
CA LYS A 696 62.34 -8.90 14.32
C LYS A 696 61.71 -7.80 15.21
N GLY A 697 61.03 -8.06 16.32
CA GLY A 697 60.72 -9.27 17.06
C GLY A 697 60.73 -8.98 18.56
N ARG A 698 59.73 -9.56 19.28
CA ARG A 698 59.67 -9.91 20.72
C ARG A 698 59.65 -8.76 21.74
N GLY A 699 58.98 -8.83 22.89
CA GLY A 699 58.28 -9.87 23.68
C GLY A 699 58.19 -9.30 25.11
N GLU A 700 57.10 -9.44 25.89
CA GLU A 700 56.78 -10.49 26.88
C GLU A 700 55.46 -10.05 27.56
N ALA A 701 54.38 -10.83 27.58
CA ALA A 701 54.07 -11.99 28.43
C ALA A 701 53.71 -11.65 29.90
N ARG A 702 52.41 -11.79 30.24
CA ARG A 702 51.97 -12.40 31.51
C ARG A 702 50.61 -13.10 31.37
N LYS A 703 50.62 -14.40 31.64
CA LYS A 703 49.49 -15.33 31.81
C LYS A 703 48.88 -15.21 33.21
N ARG A 704 47.60 -15.58 33.36
CA ARG A 704 47.06 -16.71 34.17
C ARG A 704 45.53 -16.61 34.18
N ASP A 705 44.86 -17.57 33.53
CA ASP A 705 44.16 -18.75 34.12
C ASP A 705 42.69 -18.37 34.38
N GLY A 706 41.63 -18.98 33.83
CA GLY A 706 41.46 -20.30 33.24
C GLY A 706 40.42 -21.07 34.07
N TRP A 707 39.22 -21.31 33.52
CA TRP A 707 38.38 -22.49 33.79
C TRP A 707 37.36 -22.71 32.66
N GLU A 708 37.71 -23.70 31.84
CA GLU A 708 36.94 -24.58 30.95
C GLU A 708 35.88 -25.40 31.74
N ASN A 709 34.84 -26.06 31.21
CA ASN A 709 34.37 -26.41 29.86
C ASN A 709 32.89 -26.86 29.96
N GLY A 710 32.18 -26.82 28.84
CA GLY A 710 30.88 -27.46 28.63
C GLY A 710 30.38 -27.20 27.21
N GLU A 711 30.96 -27.91 26.25
CA GLU A 711 30.58 -27.92 24.83
C GLU A 711 29.19 -28.54 24.65
N GLU A 712 28.30 -27.84 23.94
CA GLU A 712 27.30 -28.45 23.06
C GLU A 712 27.16 -27.53 21.84
N GLU A 713 27.71 -27.98 20.71
CA GLU A 713 27.55 -27.36 19.40
C GLU A 713 26.11 -27.60 18.91
N GLY A 714 25.35 -26.52 18.77
CA GLY A 714 24.10 -26.49 18.03
C GLY A 714 24.12 -25.30 17.08
N GLU A 715 24.37 -25.56 15.79
CA GLU A 715 24.18 -24.59 14.70
C GLU A 715 22.71 -24.14 14.66
N GLY A 716 22.42 -22.98 15.22
CA GLY A 716 21.16 -22.26 15.03
C GLY A 716 21.41 -21.02 14.19
N SER A 717 21.14 -21.09 12.88
CA SER A 717 20.92 -19.90 12.05
C SER A 717 19.60 -19.26 12.51
N PRO A 718 19.52 -17.92 12.68
CA PRO A 718 18.27 -17.25 12.96
C PRO A 718 17.42 -17.34 11.69
N ARG A 719 16.32 -18.10 11.76
CA ARG A 719 15.32 -18.14 10.70
C ARG A 719 14.34 -17.00 10.93
N GLU A 720 14.35 -16.05 10.00
CA GLU A 720 13.45 -14.91 9.96
C GLU A 720 11.98 -15.35 9.97
N VAL A 721 11.18 -14.62 10.75
CA VAL A 721 9.73 -14.70 10.75
C VAL A 721 9.25 -14.01 9.47
N VAL A 722 8.31 -14.64 8.74
CA VAL A 722 7.79 -14.25 7.41
C VAL A 722 7.28 -12.79 7.30
N PHE A 723 7.11 -12.08 8.43
CA PHE A 723 6.64 -10.68 8.51
C PHE A 723 7.63 -9.72 9.19
N ALA A 724 8.81 -10.18 9.57
CA ALA A 724 9.89 -9.31 10.03
C ALA A 724 10.61 -8.72 8.82
N LEU A 725 9.97 -7.75 8.16
CA LEU A 725 10.61 -6.95 7.12
C LEU A 725 11.43 -5.85 7.81
N GLY A 726 12.75 -6.01 7.82
CA GLY A 726 13.69 -4.99 8.29
C GLY A 726 15.12 -5.47 8.25
N ASP A 727 15.89 -4.94 7.29
CA ASP A 727 17.32 -5.17 7.17
C ASP A 727 18.07 -4.76 8.45
N ASP A 728 18.87 -5.69 8.97
CA ASP A 728 19.95 -5.42 9.93
C ASP A 728 21.09 -4.66 9.22
N GLU A 729 21.03 -3.33 9.20
CA GLU A 729 22.26 -2.50 9.13
C GLU A 729 22.14 -1.30 10.07
N ASP A 730 22.55 -1.49 11.33
CA ASP A 730 23.43 -0.54 12.04
C ASP A 730 23.88 -1.14 13.40
N ARG A 731 25.16 -1.54 13.46
CA ARG A 731 25.92 -1.80 14.68
C ARG A 731 27.16 -0.92 14.72
#